data_AF-A0A972A5I9-F1
#
_entry.id   AF-A0A972A5I9-F1
#
_cell.length_a   1.000
_cell.length_b   1.000
_cell.length_c   1.000
_cell.angle_alpha   90.00
_cell.angle_beta   90.00
_cell.angle_gamma   90.00
#
_symmetry.space_group_name_H-M   'P 1'
#
loop_
_entity.id
_entity.type
_entity.pdbx_description
1 polymer ?
#
loop_
_entity_poly.entity_id
_entity_poly.type
_entity_poly.pdbx_seq_one_letter_code
_entity_poly.pdbx_strand_id
1 'polypeptide(L)'
;MGRIPENYMEKLYAGLLGKTIGVRLGAPIEGWSYERIKKVFGEIDGYLVDYRDFAADDDTNGPVFFIRALEDYTYTSDITAEQIGLTLLNYAPYEHGFFWWGGYGKSTEHTAYLNLRNGIMAPRSGSIEQNGEAVAEQIGGQIFIDSWGLVVPGNPELAAKYAEKAASVTHGGNGVYGGMFIAACISAAFTEQDIEKIIETGLSVIPQDCEYARMTRDVIAFYKKHPDNWRDCFKFVKANYGYDRYPGVCHIIPNSAVIVLSLLYSKGDFSRAINICNMCGWDTDCNVGNVGTIVGVLNGLDGIDCDKWRKPINDFLACSSVVGSLNIMELPGVAAYIAKLAYKIAGEEYPDGWQDILEGRAARFHFEFPGSTHAFRVDSDIDGVLEYDLQHTAEAAHSGKGALKVVAKPLMGGNELRVFHKTYYRPGDFHDSRYDPSFSPILYPGQTLKGCVMVPEDTGFGILACLYVKDGNSGRYVEGTKSELVPGEWSELSFDIPAMEGVCLEEAGVKLIPKGGWNSTLVVYLDDFDFSGSPEYTIDFAKERMEVWNGLHQEVSQFSYLKGIWKLEEDELSGSCCDFGEAYTGAHDWKDYTYEVTLIPKIGDFHRINFRVQGAIRSYAAGLAPGNKLVLYKNDNGYRVLAEEGFVWCHGNEYTLKVEVKGPEIRVFGNGEQLIAFTDKDSPYLTGQVGMSVFEGSHCHYKNVVIGRAF
;
A
#
# COMPACT_ATOMS: atom_id res chain seq x y z
N MET A 1 25.75 9.59 -12.20
CA MET A 1 24.52 9.94 -11.44
C MET A 1 24.63 11.39 -11.06
N GLY A 2 23.59 12.18 -11.31
CA GLY A 2 23.44 13.50 -10.70
C GLY A 2 23.16 13.34 -9.20
N ARG A 3 23.45 14.38 -8.42
CA ARG A 3 23.16 14.42 -6.98
C ARG A 3 21.65 14.48 -6.74
N ILE A 4 21.12 13.79 -5.73
CA ILE A 4 19.72 13.93 -5.34
C ILE A 4 19.42 15.41 -5.00
N PRO A 5 18.35 16.03 -5.57
CA PRO A 5 18.01 17.43 -5.30
C PRO A 5 17.67 17.70 -3.83
N GLU A 6 17.99 18.89 -3.31
CA GLU A 6 17.75 19.24 -1.89
C GLU A 6 16.27 19.20 -1.49
N ASN A 7 15.35 19.56 -2.40
CA ASN A 7 13.90 19.51 -2.19
C ASN A 7 13.27 18.15 -2.54
N TYR A 8 14.09 17.09 -2.69
CA TYR A 8 13.61 15.77 -3.11
C TYR A 8 12.50 15.22 -2.21
N MET A 9 12.65 15.30 -0.88
CA MET A 9 11.67 14.72 0.06
C MET A 9 10.28 15.34 -0.11
N GLU A 10 10.24 16.67 -0.23
CA GLU A 10 9.00 17.42 -0.42
C GLU A 10 8.36 17.14 -1.79
N LYS A 11 9.15 17.21 -2.87
CA LYS A 11 8.66 16.91 -4.22
C LYS A 11 8.23 15.45 -4.42
N LEU A 12 8.90 14.50 -3.76
CA LEU A 12 8.52 13.09 -3.75
C LEU A 12 7.13 12.92 -3.13
N TYR A 13 6.91 13.52 -1.96
CA TYR A 13 5.62 13.50 -1.28
C TYR A 13 4.53 14.20 -2.10
N ALA A 14 4.83 15.34 -2.72
CA ALA A 14 3.92 16.02 -3.64
C ALA A 14 3.55 15.17 -4.87
N GLY A 15 4.50 14.41 -5.42
CA GLY A 15 4.26 13.46 -6.51
C GLY A 15 3.32 12.31 -6.13
N LEU A 16 3.50 11.74 -4.93
CA LEU A 16 2.64 10.68 -4.39
C LEU A 16 1.22 11.20 -4.07
N LEU A 17 1.12 12.40 -3.49
CA LEU A 17 -0.15 13.10 -3.35
C LEU A 17 -0.79 13.31 -4.72
N GLY A 18 -0.03 13.78 -5.69
CA GLY A 18 -0.49 13.99 -7.07
C GLY A 18 -1.07 12.74 -7.71
N LYS A 19 -0.41 11.58 -7.57
CA LYS A 19 -0.93 10.28 -8.02
C LYS A 19 -2.28 9.98 -7.37
N THR A 20 -2.32 10.05 -6.03
CA THR A 20 -3.49 9.64 -5.24
C THR A 20 -4.69 10.56 -5.46
N ILE A 21 -4.44 11.87 -5.57
CA ILE A 21 -5.45 12.87 -5.96
C ILE A 21 -6.02 12.54 -7.33
N GLY A 22 -5.14 12.25 -8.31
CA GLY A 22 -5.56 11.97 -9.67
C GLY A 22 -6.40 10.72 -9.81
N VAL A 23 -5.97 9.62 -9.19
CA VAL A 23 -6.70 8.35 -9.15
C VAL A 23 -8.08 8.55 -8.53
N ARG A 24 -8.16 9.14 -7.33
CA ARG A 24 -9.45 9.41 -6.66
C ARG A 24 -10.36 10.32 -7.47
N LEU A 25 -9.82 11.32 -8.15
CA LEU A 25 -10.59 12.25 -8.98
C LEU A 25 -11.13 11.57 -10.24
N GLY A 26 -10.35 10.67 -10.84
CA GLY A 26 -10.67 9.99 -12.10
C GLY A 26 -11.58 8.77 -11.93
N ALA A 27 -11.45 8.03 -10.84
CA ALA A 27 -12.15 6.76 -10.60
C ALA A 27 -13.67 6.78 -10.83
N PRO A 28 -14.45 7.80 -10.39
CA PRO A 28 -15.90 7.80 -10.55
C PRO A 28 -16.42 7.83 -12.00
N ILE A 29 -15.58 8.24 -12.96
CA ILE A 29 -15.96 8.44 -14.38
C ILE A 29 -15.09 7.64 -15.34
N GLU A 30 -14.33 6.67 -14.82
CA GLU A 30 -13.55 5.72 -15.59
C GLU A 30 -14.43 5.07 -16.70
N GLY A 31 -13.90 5.02 -17.91
CA GLY A 31 -14.58 4.54 -19.11
C GLY A 31 -15.63 5.49 -19.71
N TRP A 32 -15.85 6.70 -19.16
CA TRP A 32 -16.84 7.64 -19.71
C TRP A 32 -16.25 8.45 -20.87
N SER A 33 -17.10 8.79 -21.84
CA SER A 33 -16.76 9.74 -22.90
C SER A 33 -16.81 11.19 -22.41
N TYR A 34 -15.98 12.07 -22.97
CA TYR A 34 -16.09 13.54 -22.81
C TYR A 34 -17.52 14.07 -22.89
N GLU A 35 -18.31 13.63 -23.89
CA GLU A 35 -19.67 14.12 -24.10
C GLU A 35 -20.61 13.77 -22.95
N ARG A 36 -20.44 12.58 -22.36
CA ARG A 36 -21.19 12.13 -21.18
C ARG A 36 -20.79 12.93 -19.95
N ILE A 37 -19.50 13.11 -19.71
CA ILE A 37 -18.97 13.87 -18.57
C ILE A 37 -19.52 15.31 -18.62
N LYS A 38 -19.35 15.99 -19.76
CA LYS A 38 -19.86 17.34 -19.97
C LYS A 38 -21.37 17.44 -19.76
N LYS A 39 -22.13 16.46 -20.23
CA LYS A 39 -23.60 16.45 -20.10
C LYS A 39 -24.05 16.33 -18.65
N VAL A 40 -23.34 15.54 -17.83
CA VAL A 40 -23.72 15.23 -16.45
C VAL A 40 -23.18 16.28 -15.47
N PHE A 41 -21.90 16.61 -15.58
CA PHE A 41 -21.19 17.45 -14.59
C PHE A 41 -20.87 18.86 -15.11
N GLY A 42 -20.96 19.10 -16.42
CA GLY A 42 -20.49 20.37 -16.99
C GLY A 42 -18.96 20.40 -17.02
N GLU A 43 -18.35 21.35 -16.31
CA GLU A 43 -16.91 21.42 -16.11
C GLU A 43 -16.57 20.81 -14.75
N ILE A 44 -15.62 19.88 -14.74
CA ILE A 44 -15.11 19.33 -13.48
C ILE A 44 -14.12 20.33 -12.90
N ASP A 45 -14.35 20.70 -11.65
CA ASP A 45 -13.46 21.55 -10.88
C ASP A 45 -13.17 21.01 -9.48
N GLY A 46 -13.55 19.78 -9.14
CA GLY A 46 -13.36 19.19 -7.82
C GLY A 46 -13.67 17.69 -7.81
N TYR A 47 -13.48 17.04 -6.66
CA TYR A 47 -13.86 15.63 -6.49
C TYR A 47 -15.36 15.45 -6.76
N LEU A 48 -15.69 14.40 -7.51
CA LEU A 48 -17.07 14.08 -7.89
C LEU A 48 -17.83 13.29 -6.81
N VAL A 49 -17.08 12.66 -5.90
CA VAL A 49 -17.60 11.80 -4.84
C VAL A 49 -16.89 12.16 -3.54
N ASP A 50 -17.67 12.35 -2.49
CA ASP A 50 -17.18 12.50 -1.13
C ASP A 50 -17.02 11.10 -0.49
N TYR A 51 -15.87 10.50 -0.74
CA TYR A 51 -15.51 9.18 -0.21
C TYR A 51 -15.36 9.24 1.31
N ARG A 52 -15.95 8.25 2.02
CA ARG A 52 -15.64 7.99 3.44
C ARG A 52 -14.17 7.62 3.58
N ASP A 53 -13.85 6.43 3.09
CA ASP A 53 -12.52 6.02 2.69
C ASP A 53 -12.59 5.54 1.24
N PHE A 54 -11.60 5.92 0.44
CA PHE A 54 -11.42 5.43 -0.93
C PHE A 54 -10.79 4.04 -0.87
N ALA A 55 -11.38 3.06 -1.57
CA ALA A 55 -10.85 1.70 -1.58
C ALA A 55 -9.51 1.62 -2.34
N ALA A 56 -8.98 0.40 -2.48
CA ALA A 56 -7.76 0.18 -3.26
C ALA A 56 -7.98 0.51 -4.74
N ASP A 57 -6.88 0.88 -5.38
CA ASP A 57 -6.83 1.08 -6.83
C ASP A 57 -5.57 0.41 -7.37
N ASP A 58 -5.63 -0.18 -8.56
CA ASP A 58 -4.47 -0.86 -9.13
C ASP A 58 -3.39 0.14 -9.55
N ASP A 59 -3.80 1.35 -9.91
CA ASP A 59 -2.94 2.51 -10.11
C ASP A 59 -2.05 2.84 -8.91
N THR A 60 -2.48 2.54 -7.68
CA THR A 60 -1.69 2.80 -6.47
C THR A 60 -1.03 1.53 -5.94
N ASN A 61 -1.64 0.35 -6.11
CA ASN A 61 -1.05 -0.93 -5.75
C ASN A 61 0.28 -1.17 -6.48
N GLY A 62 0.28 -1.08 -7.81
CA GLY A 62 1.47 -1.36 -8.62
C GLY A 62 2.70 -0.55 -8.18
N PRO A 63 2.61 0.80 -8.11
CA PRO A 63 3.73 1.63 -7.66
C PRO A 63 4.23 1.33 -6.25
N VAL A 64 3.35 0.95 -5.32
CA VAL A 64 3.71 0.62 -3.92
C VAL A 64 4.40 -0.74 -3.80
N PHE A 65 3.98 -1.74 -4.56
CA PHE A 65 4.48 -3.11 -4.42
C PHE A 65 5.58 -3.49 -5.39
N PHE A 66 5.54 -3.08 -6.66
CA PHE A 66 6.55 -3.50 -7.64
C PHE A 66 7.94 -2.92 -7.36
N ILE A 67 8.00 -1.72 -6.78
CA ILE A 67 9.26 -1.08 -6.38
C ILE A 67 9.99 -1.87 -5.27
N ARG A 68 9.28 -2.74 -4.54
CA ARG A 68 9.85 -3.62 -3.51
C ARG A 68 10.85 -4.62 -4.05
N ALA A 69 10.85 -4.88 -5.36
CA ALA A 69 11.89 -5.66 -6.03
C ALA A 69 13.31 -5.15 -5.72
N LEU A 70 13.48 -3.85 -5.49
CA LEU A 70 14.75 -3.26 -5.10
C LEU A 70 15.19 -3.66 -3.69
N GLU A 71 14.26 -3.76 -2.74
CA GLU A 71 14.55 -4.23 -1.38
C GLU A 71 14.69 -5.76 -1.33
N ASP A 72 13.90 -6.47 -2.12
CA ASP A 72 13.87 -7.92 -2.17
C ASP A 72 15.14 -8.55 -2.78
N TYR A 73 15.75 -7.85 -3.74
CA TYR A 73 16.84 -8.41 -4.55
C TYR A 73 18.10 -7.53 -4.61
N THR A 74 17.99 -6.26 -5.00
CA THR A 74 19.15 -5.37 -5.14
C THR A 74 18.77 -3.90 -5.28
N TYR A 75 19.59 -3.00 -4.73
CA TYR A 75 19.44 -1.55 -4.88
C TYR A 75 20.17 -0.97 -6.09
N THR A 76 20.44 -1.79 -7.11
CA THR A 76 21.26 -1.38 -8.26
C THR A 76 20.51 -1.54 -9.57
N SER A 77 21.04 -0.91 -10.62
CA SER A 77 20.47 -1.04 -11.96
C SER A 77 20.62 -2.45 -12.56
N ASP A 78 21.22 -3.39 -11.83
CA ASP A 78 21.37 -4.80 -12.21
C ASP A 78 20.12 -5.62 -11.92
N ILE A 79 19.12 -5.06 -11.21
CA ILE A 79 17.79 -5.67 -11.05
C ILE A 79 17.25 -6.15 -12.40
N THR A 80 16.67 -7.34 -12.46
CA THR A 80 16.17 -7.95 -13.70
C THR A 80 14.65 -7.87 -13.80
N ALA A 81 14.11 -7.92 -15.03
CA ALA A 81 12.66 -8.04 -15.23
C ALA A 81 12.11 -9.32 -14.56
N GLU A 82 12.88 -10.41 -14.58
CA GLU A 82 12.52 -11.66 -13.88
C GLU A 82 12.33 -11.45 -12.37
N GLN A 83 13.27 -10.76 -11.71
CA GLN A 83 13.14 -10.43 -10.27
C GLN A 83 11.92 -9.55 -9.99
N ILE A 84 11.63 -8.55 -10.83
CA ILE A 84 10.42 -7.73 -10.69
C ILE A 84 9.15 -8.58 -10.91
N GLY A 85 9.18 -9.52 -11.85
CA GLY A 85 8.11 -10.49 -12.07
C GLY A 85 7.89 -11.43 -10.88
N LEU A 86 8.95 -11.85 -10.20
CA LEU A 86 8.86 -12.60 -8.94
C LEU A 86 8.28 -11.73 -7.82
N THR A 87 8.63 -10.45 -7.72
CA THR A 87 7.98 -9.51 -6.80
C THR A 87 6.48 -9.39 -7.09
N LEU A 88 6.08 -9.30 -8.35
CA LEU A 88 4.66 -9.33 -8.73
C LEU A 88 3.99 -10.60 -8.22
N LEU A 89 4.57 -11.78 -8.47
CA LEU A 89 4.05 -13.06 -7.95
C LEU A 89 4.00 -13.13 -6.42
N ASN A 90 4.92 -12.44 -5.73
CA ASN A 90 5.02 -12.47 -4.27
C ASN A 90 3.93 -11.64 -3.59
N TYR A 91 3.58 -10.47 -4.15
CA TYR A 91 2.64 -9.56 -3.52
C TYR A 91 1.22 -9.65 -4.09
N ALA A 92 1.07 -10.00 -5.37
CA ALA A 92 -0.24 -10.14 -5.97
C ALA A 92 -0.90 -11.47 -5.55
N PRO A 93 -2.14 -11.43 -5.03
CA PRO A 93 -2.94 -12.63 -4.80
C PRO A 93 -3.28 -13.37 -6.10
N TYR A 94 -3.89 -14.54 -5.97
CA TYR A 94 -4.33 -15.34 -7.11
C TYR A 94 -5.78 -14.99 -7.48
N GLU A 95 -5.96 -14.25 -8.58
CA GLU A 95 -7.27 -14.00 -9.21
C GLU A 95 -8.29 -13.17 -8.39
N HIS A 96 -7.83 -12.35 -7.44
CA HIS A 96 -8.67 -11.38 -6.71
C HIS A 96 -7.87 -10.13 -6.36
N GLY A 97 -8.50 -8.99 -6.10
CA GLY A 97 -7.81 -7.75 -5.67
C GLY A 97 -6.64 -7.28 -6.55
N PHE A 98 -5.77 -6.42 -6.02
CA PHE A 98 -4.51 -5.90 -6.63
C PHE A 98 -4.60 -5.18 -7.99
N PHE A 99 -5.04 -5.85 -9.06
CA PHE A 99 -5.23 -5.33 -10.41
C PHE A 99 -6.41 -6.00 -11.12
N TRP A 100 -6.75 -5.53 -12.31
CA TRP A 100 -7.91 -6.05 -13.04
C TRP A 100 -7.72 -7.49 -13.54
N TRP A 101 -8.42 -8.43 -12.93
CA TRP A 101 -8.46 -9.85 -13.33
C TRP A 101 -9.38 -10.13 -14.53
N GLY A 102 -9.22 -9.38 -15.62
CA GLY A 102 -10.10 -9.42 -16.82
C GLY A 102 -10.05 -10.69 -17.68
N GLY A 103 -9.10 -11.59 -17.42
CA GLY A 103 -8.98 -12.90 -18.06
C GLY A 103 -7.76 -13.03 -18.97
N TYR A 104 -7.28 -14.26 -19.14
CA TYR A 104 -6.14 -14.59 -20.01
C TYR A 104 -6.41 -14.20 -21.47
N GLY A 105 -5.46 -13.51 -22.10
CA GLY A 105 -5.57 -12.97 -23.46
C GLY A 105 -6.46 -11.74 -23.59
N LYS A 106 -6.88 -11.13 -22.47
CA LYS A 106 -7.69 -9.90 -22.42
C LYS A 106 -7.12 -8.85 -21.49
N SER A 107 -6.91 -9.19 -20.21
CA SER A 107 -6.21 -8.34 -19.26
C SER A 107 -4.73 -8.66 -19.32
N THR A 108 -3.89 -7.64 -19.42
CA THR A 108 -2.45 -7.79 -19.66
C THR A 108 -1.74 -8.31 -18.42
N GLU A 109 -2.06 -7.75 -17.26
CA GLU A 109 -1.54 -8.12 -15.94
C GLU A 109 -1.98 -9.52 -15.57
N HIS A 110 -3.26 -9.86 -15.76
CA HIS A 110 -3.78 -11.21 -15.53
C HIS A 110 -3.05 -12.21 -16.44
N THR A 111 -2.94 -11.91 -17.74
CA THR A 111 -2.24 -12.79 -18.71
C THR A 111 -0.79 -13.04 -18.29
N ALA A 112 -0.06 -11.97 -17.95
CA ALA A 112 1.32 -12.05 -17.53
C ALA A 112 1.49 -12.77 -16.18
N TYR A 113 0.60 -12.53 -15.21
CA TYR A 113 0.59 -13.26 -13.92
C TYR A 113 0.49 -14.77 -14.17
N LEU A 114 -0.48 -15.21 -14.98
CA LEU A 114 -0.64 -16.63 -15.30
C LEU A 114 0.55 -17.18 -16.11
N ASN A 115 1.14 -16.39 -17.01
CA ASN A 115 2.37 -16.79 -17.71
C ASN A 115 3.52 -17.03 -16.72
N LEU A 116 3.74 -16.12 -15.77
CA LEU A 116 4.75 -16.24 -14.72
C LEU A 116 4.50 -17.49 -13.86
N ARG A 117 3.26 -17.71 -13.41
CA ARG A 117 2.87 -18.91 -12.64
C ARG A 117 3.10 -20.21 -13.43
N ASN A 118 3.03 -20.18 -14.75
CA ASN A 118 3.26 -21.33 -15.63
C ASN A 118 4.72 -21.45 -16.12
N GLY A 119 5.66 -20.72 -15.51
CA GLY A 119 7.09 -20.84 -15.81
C GLY A 119 7.58 -20.00 -17.00
N ILE A 120 6.74 -19.15 -17.58
CA ILE A 120 7.15 -18.18 -18.60
C ILE A 120 7.57 -16.90 -17.88
N MET A 121 8.87 -16.79 -17.61
CA MET A 121 9.43 -15.66 -16.85
C MET A 121 9.47 -14.35 -17.65
N ALA A 122 9.49 -13.23 -16.94
CA ALA A 122 9.71 -11.91 -17.53
C ALA A 122 11.11 -11.81 -18.16
N PRO A 123 11.29 -11.06 -19.28
CA PRO A 123 10.28 -10.20 -19.92
C PRO A 123 9.34 -10.94 -20.88
N ARG A 124 9.53 -12.25 -21.10
CA ARG A 124 8.71 -12.99 -22.06
C ARG A 124 7.24 -13.06 -21.61
N SER A 125 6.97 -13.09 -20.31
CA SER A 125 5.60 -13.08 -19.73
C SER A 125 4.71 -11.96 -20.26
N GLY A 126 5.27 -10.76 -20.51
CA GLY A 126 4.55 -9.59 -20.99
C GLY A 126 4.70 -9.30 -22.49
N SER A 127 5.61 -10.01 -23.16
CA SER A 127 6.03 -9.69 -24.52
C SER A 127 4.93 -9.83 -25.59
N ILE A 128 5.08 -9.08 -26.69
CA ILE A 128 4.25 -9.22 -27.90
C ILE A 128 4.38 -10.63 -28.50
N GLU A 129 5.58 -11.21 -28.49
CA GLU A 129 5.81 -12.58 -29.00
C GLU A 129 4.92 -13.60 -28.28
N GLN A 130 4.74 -13.42 -26.96
CA GLN A 130 3.96 -14.33 -26.14
C GLN A 130 2.45 -14.06 -26.20
N ASN A 131 2.05 -12.79 -26.18
CA ASN A 131 0.66 -12.39 -25.93
C ASN A 131 -0.05 -11.73 -27.14
N GLY A 132 0.71 -11.37 -28.19
CA GLY A 132 0.24 -10.54 -29.29
C GLY A 132 0.16 -9.05 -28.91
N GLU A 133 0.19 -8.19 -29.94
CA GLU A 133 0.22 -6.73 -29.79
C GLU A 133 -1.02 -6.18 -29.07
N ALA A 134 -2.20 -6.73 -29.37
CA ALA A 134 -3.47 -6.30 -28.79
C ALA A 134 -3.53 -6.41 -27.25
N VAL A 135 -2.80 -7.36 -26.66
CA VAL A 135 -2.71 -7.53 -25.20
C VAL A 135 -1.48 -6.79 -24.69
N ALA A 136 -0.33 -6.97 -25.30
CA ALA A 136 0.93 -6.44 -24.77
C ALA A 136 1.03 -4.90 -24.77
N GLU A 137 0.27 -4.20 -25.64
CA GLU A 137 0.30 -2.73 -25.75
C GLU A 137 -0.87 -2.02 -25.05
N GLN A 138 -1.48 -2.67 -24.05
CA GLN A 138 -2.43 -2.00 -23.18
C GLN A 138 -1.74 -1.03 -22.21
N ILE A 139 -2.57 -0.19 -21.57
CA ILE A 139 -2.17 0.98 -20.80
C ILE A 139 -1.31 0.67 -19.55
N GLY A 140 -1.44 -0.53 -18.96
CA GLY A 140 -0.83 -0.89 -17.68
C GLY A 140 0.69 -0.67 -17.61
N GLY A 141 1.37 -0.72 -18.75
CA GLY A 141 2.79 -0.47 -18.89
C GLY A 141 3.22 0.94 -18.46
N GLN A 142 2.30 1.91 -18.38
CA GLN A 142 2.55 3.22 -17.75
C GLN A 142 1.86 3.41 -16.38
N ILE A 143 0.76 2.69 -16.11
CA ILE A 143 -0.05 2.80 -14.88
C ILE A 143 0.81 2.61 -13.62
N PHE A 144 1.68 1.60 -13.64
CA PHE A 144 2.41 1.15 -12.45
C PHE A 144 3.80 1.76 -12.29
N ILE A 145 4.15 2.75 -13.12
CA ILE A 145 5.55 3.14 -13.30
C ILE A 145 6.01 4.34 -12.48
N ASP A 146 5.07 5.08 -11.88
CA ASP A 146 5.36 6.36 -11.19
C ASP A 146 6.50 6.24 -10.17
N SER A 147 6.52 5.18 -9.36
CA SER A 147 7.55 4.96 -8.33
C SER A 147 8.97 4.79 -8.90
N TRP A 148 9.12 4.29 -10.12
CA TRP A 148 10.43 4.15 -10.79
C TRP A 148 10.98 5.49 -11.29
N GLY A 149 10.11 6.46 -11.59
CA GLY A 149 10.50 7.85 -11.81
C GLY A 149 10.82 8.59 -10.51
N LEU A 150 9.99 8.38 -9.48
CA LEU A 150 10.13 8.99 -8.15
C LEU A 150 11.38 8.54 -7.38
N VAL A 151 11.84 7.29 -7.58
CA VAL A 151 13.03 6.75 -6.91
C VAL A 151 14.34 7.23 -7.55
N VAL A 152 14.29 7.84 -8.74
CA VAL A 152 15.47 8.29 -9.49
C VAL A 152 15.30 9.78 -9.87
N PRO A 153 15.44 10.72 -8.93
CA PRO A 153 15.24 12.14 -9.22
C PRO A 153 16.36 12.71 -10.11
N GLY A 154 16.00 13.43 -11.18
CA GLY A 154 16.97 14.15 -12.02
C GLY A 154 17.89 13.29 -12.90
N ASN A 155 17.55 12.01 -13.12
CA ASN A 155 18.28 11.12 -14.01
C ASN A 155 17.28 10.28 -14.86
N PRO A 156 16.69 10.91 -15.89
CA PRO A 156 15.63 10.32 -16.70
C PRO A 156 16.03 9.03 -17.42
N GLU A 157 17.29 8.90 -17.85
CA GLU A 157 17.78 7.71 -18.54
C GLU A 157 17.79 6.48 -17.61
N LEU A 158 18.21 6.67 -16.36
CA LEU A 158 18.18 5.58 -15.38
C LEU A 158 16.75 5.24 -14.95
N ALA A 159 15.89 6.25 -14.76
CA ALA A 159 14.46 6.03 -14.49
C ALA A 159 13.81 5.20 -15.62
N ALA A 160 14.07 5.56 -16.87
CA ALA A 160 13.60 4.82 -18.04
C ALA A 160 14.13 3.38 -18.09
N LYS A 161 15.40 3.14 -17.73
CA LYS A 161 15.97 1.77 -17.67
C LYS A 161 15.28 0.90 -16.62
N TYR A 162 14.91 1.45 -15.47
CA TYR A 162 14.12 0.71 -14.48
C TYR A 162 12.70 0.46 -14.99
N ALA A 163 12.06 1.49 -15.54
CA ALA A 163 10.71 1.40 -16.10
C ALA A 163 10.60 0.39 -17.26
N GLU A 164 11.61 0.33 -18.14
CA GLU A 164 11.68 -0.66 -19.22
C GLU A 164 11.56 -2.09 -18.66
N LYS A 165 12.36 -2.39 -17.63
CA LYS A 165 12.37 -3.70 -16.98
C LYS A 165 11.06 -3.98 -16.26
N ALA A 166 10.54 -3.01 -15.51
CA ALA A 166 9.30 -3.15 -14.75
C ALA A 166 8.09 -3.34 -15.68
N ALA A 167 7.92 -2.49 -16.70
CA ALA A 167 6.83 -2.60 -17.65
C ALA A 167 6.92 -3.89 -18.47
N SER A 168 8.13 -4.36 -18.82
CA SER A 168 8.32 -5.60 -19.59
C SER A 168 7.85 -6.88 -18.88
N VAL A 169 7.59 -6.82 -17.57
CA VAL A 169 7.02 -7.95 -16.82
C VAL A 169 5.65 -8.31 -17.37
N THR A 170 4.82 -7.30 -17.65
CA THR A 170 3.43 -7.49 -18.06
C THR A 170 3.16 -7.02 -19.49
N HIS A 171 3.97 -6.11 -20.04
CA HIS A 171 3.73 -5.44 -21.32
C HIS A 171 4.86 -5.62 -22.35
N GLY A 172 4.59 -5.23 -23.59
CA GLY A 172 5.55 -5.19 -24.69
C GLY A 172 5.33 -3.98 -25.60
N GLY A 173 6.30 -3.69 -26.48
CA GLY A 173 6.19 -2.62 -27.48
C GLY A 173 5.88 -1.24 -26.87
N ASN A 174 4.87 -0.56 -27.40
CA ASN A 174 4.43 0.75 -26.92
C ASN A 174 4.01 0.73 -25.45
N GLY A 175 3.53 -0.41 -24.92
CA GLY A 175 3.24 -0.58 -23.50
C GLY A 175 4.47 -0.31 -22.62
N VAL A 176 5.62 -0.82 -23.04
CA VAL A 176 6.91 -0.59 -22.35
C VAL A 176 7.41 0.84 -22.59
N TYR A 177 7.31 1.34 -23.82
CA TYR A 177 7.75 2.69 -24.16
C TYR A 177 6.98 3.76 -23.38
N GLY A 178 5.68 3.57 -23.14
CA GLY A 178 4.92 4.48 -22.29
C GLY A 178 5.40 4.52 -20.86
N GLY A 179 5.75 3.37 -20.27
CA GLY A 179 6.40 3.31 -18.96
C GLY A 179 7.71 4.09 -18.94
N MET A 180 8.59 3.85 -19.91
CA MET A 180 9.86 4.58 -20.03
C MET A 180 9.65 6.10 -20.12
N PHE A 181 8.69 6.53 -20.96
CA PHE A 181 8.34 7.93 -21.15
C PHE A 181 7.85 8.59 -19.84
N ILE A 182 6.92 7.95 -19.11
CA ILE A 182 6.37 8.50 -17.87
C ILE A 182 7.43 8.57 -16.77
N ALA A 183 8.23 7.52 -16.57
CA ALA A 183 9.31 7.53 -15.58
C ALA A 183 10.33 8.64 -15.85
N ALA A 184 10.71 8.83 -17.12
CA ALA A 184 11.61 9.89 -17.52
C ALA A 184 11.02 11.28 -17.28
N CYS A 185 9.73 11.48 -17.59
CA CYS A 185 9.03 12.74 -17.32
C CYS A 185 8.99 13.08 -15.82
N ILE A 186 8.66 12.10 -14.97
CA ILE A 186 8.63 12.28 -13.50
C ILE A 186 10.04 12.60 -12.97
N SER A 187 11.05 11.85 -13.41
CA SER A 187 12.44 12.08 -13.03
C SER A 187 12.92 13.49 -13.43
N ALA A 188 12.57 13.94 -14.64
CA ALA A 188 12.93 15.25 -15.15
C ALA A 188 12.27 16.39 -14.35
N ALA A 189 11.01 16.22 -13.94
CA ALA A 189 10.22 17.23 -13.22
C ALA A 189 10.83 17.66 -11.86
N PHE A 190 11.74 16.86 -11.29
CA PHE A 190 12.50 17.28 -10.11
C PHE A 190 13.40 18.49 -10.40
N THR A 191 13.91 18.61 -11.63
CA THR A 191 14.95 19.58 -12.01
C THR A 191 14.58 20.51 -13.17
N GLU A 192 13.54 20.18 -13.94
CA GLU A 192 13.01 20.99 -15.04
C GLU A 192 11.63 21.55 -14.68
N GLN A 193 11.30 22.72 -15.22
CA GLN A 193 10.03 23.43 -14.98
C GLN A 193 9.24 23.66 -16.27
N ASP A 194 9.88 23.52 -17.43
CA ASP A 194 9.24 23.61 -18.74
C ASP A 194 8.62 22.27 -19.14
N ILE A 195 7.29 22.24 -19.23
CA ILE A 195 6.52 21.05 -19.62
C ILE A 195 6.92 20.51 -20.99
N GLU A 196 7.18 21.37 -21.98
CA GLU A 196 7.58 20.90 -23.32
C GLU A 196 8.91 20.16 -23.22
N LYS A 197 9.88 20.67 -22.45
CA LYS A 197 11.17 20.00 -22.25
C LYS A 197 11.05 18.70 -21.46
N ILE A 198 10.14 18.62 -20.50
CA ILE A 198 9.86 17.37 -19.77
C ILE A 198 9.33 16.31 -20.74
N ILE A 199 8.40 16.68 -21.61
CA ILE A 199 7.86 15.79 -22.65
C ILE A 199 8.96 15.38 -23.66
N GLU A 200 9.79 16.32 -24.11
CA GLU A 200 10.93 16.00 -25.00
C GLU A 200 11.95 15.08 -24.32
N THR A 201 12.15 15.21 -23.00
CA THR A 201 12.98 14.29 -22.22
C THR A 201 12.38 12.89 -22.21
N GLY A 202 11.07 12.76 -22.01
CA GLY A 202 10.36 11.48 -22.17
C GLY A 202 10.50 10.88 -23.57
N LEU A 203 10.44 11.71 -24.62
CA LEU A 203 10.65 11.27 -26.00
C LEU A 203 12.09 10.80 -26.27
N SER A 204 13.08 11.30 -25.54
CA SER A 204 14.49 10.98 -25.75
C SER A 204 14.86 9.54 -25.36
N VAL A 205 14.06 8.89 -24.50
CA VAL A 205 14.34 7.54 -23.98
C VAL A 205 13.60 6.43 -24.73
N ILE A 206 12.77 6.75 -25.72
CA ILE A 206 12.00 5.78 -26.51
C ILE A 206 12.41 5.80 -27.99
N PRO A 207 12.13 4.72 -28.77
CA PRO A 207 12.45 4.71 -30.21
C PRO A 207 11.79 5.86 -30.97
N GLN A 208 12.54 6.55 -31.83
CA GLN A 208 12.05 7.76 -32.49
C GLN A 208 10.92 7.50 -33.50
N ASP A 209 10.81 6.29 -34.02
CA ASP A 209 9.87 5.87 -35.06
C ASP A 209 8.70 5.03 -34.53
N CYS A 210 8.58 4.84 -33.20
CA CYS A 210 7.45 4.14 -32.61
C CYS A 210 6.15 4.96 -32.68
N GLU A 211 5.00 4.29 -32.55
CA GLU A 211 3.68 4.91 -32.55
C GLU A 211 3.54 5.94 -31.43
N TYR A 212 4.04 5.63 -30.23
CA TYR A 212 4.01 6.53 -29.09
C TYR A 212 4.69 7.86 -29.41
N ALA A 213 5.93 7.81 -29.93
CA ALA A 213 6.69 9.01 -30.29
C ALA A 213 6.03 9.81 -31.41
N ARG A 214 5.42 9.14 -32.39
CA ARG A 214 4.65 9.80 -33.46
C ARG A 214 3.44 10.53 -32.88
N MET A 215 2.61 9.85 -32.09
CA MET A 215 1.45 10.43 -31.45
C MET A 215 1.81 11.66 -30.62
N THR A 216 2.84 11.56 -29.76
CA THR A 216 3.26 12.68 -28.91
C THR A 216 3.68 13.89 -29.74
N ARG A 217 4.47 13.69 -30.81
CA ARG A 217 4.91 14.79 -31.69
C ARG A 217 3.74 15.43 -32.44
N ASP A 218 2.76 14.64 -32.87
CA ASP A 218 1.58 15.14 -33.56
C ASP A 218 0.70 15.98 -32.62
N VAL A 219 0.56 15.58 -31.35
CA VAL A 219 -0.13 16.37 -30.31
C VAL A 219 0.64 17.68 -30.01
N ILE A 220 1.96 17.64 -29.86
CA ILE A 220 2.80 18.84 -29.68
C ILE A 220 2.64 19.79 -30.88
N ALA A 221 2.70 19.27 -32.11
CA ALA A 221 2.55 20.05 -33.33
C ALA A 221 1.16 20.68 -33.44
N PHE A 222 0.11 19.97 -33.01
CA PHE A 222 -1.25 20.51 -32.94
C PHE A 222 -1.34 21.63 -31.90
N TYR A 223 -0.83 21.40 -30.69
CA TYR A 223 -0.77 22.40 -29.62
C TYR A 223 -0.09 23.70 -30.06
N LYS A 224 1.06 23.60 -30.73
CA LYS A 224 1.81 24.77 -31.24
C LYS A 224 1.01 25.61 -32.24
N LYS A 225 0.08 25.01 -32.98
CA LYS A 225 -0.81 25.70 -33.92
C LYS A 225 -2.09 26.22 -33.24
N HIS A 226 -2.54 25.56 -32.18
CA HIS A 226 -3.81 25.81 -31.51
C HIS A 226 -3.69 25.84 -29.97
N PRO A 227 -2.91 26.77 -29.38
CA PRO A 227 -2.48 26.69 -27.98
C PRO A 227 -3.58 26.95 -26.93
N ASP A 228 -4.71 27.53 -27.34
CA ASP A 228 -5.70 28.07 -26.40
C ASP A 228 -6.88 27.14 -26.09
N ASN A 229 -7.17 26.15 -26.95
CA ASN A 229 -8.34 25.29 -26.81
C ASN A 229 -7.99 23.81 -26.81
N TRP A 230 -7.84 23.24 -25.61
CA TRP A 230 -7.57 21.82 -25.42
C TRP A 230 -8.65 20.92 -26.02
N ARG A 231 -9.92 21.38 -26.10
CA ARG A 231 -11.02 20.59 -26.67
C ARG A 231 -10.85 20.36 -28.17
N ASP A 232 -10.22 21.28 -28.88
CA ASP A 232 -9.93 21.08 -30.31
C ASP A 232 -8.79 20.08 -30.50
N CYS A 233 -7.81 20.09 -29.59
CA CYS A 233 -6.78 19.04 -29.56
C CYS A 233 -7.38 17.68 -29.20
N PHE A 234 -8.31 17.61 -28.24
CA PHE A 234 -8.95 16.33 -27.89
C PHE A 234 -9.80 15.78 -29.04
N LYS A 235 -10.49 16.63 -29.81
CA LYS A 235 -11.15 16.20 -31.06
C LYS A 235 -10.14 15.66 -32.07
N PHE A 236 -8.98 16.29 -32.19
CA PHE A 236 -7.89 15.81 -33.03
C PHE A 236 -7.38 14.43 -32.56
N VAL A 237 -7.14 14.26 -31.26
CA VAL A 237 -6.76 12.98 -30.65
C VAL A 237 -7.81 11.91 -30.93
N LYS A 238 -9.10 12.17 -30.65
CA LYS A 238 -10.19 11.23 -30.93
C LYS A 238 -10.27 10.83 -32.41
N ALA A 239 -10.00 11.75 -33.33
CA ALA A 239 -10.09 11.47 -34.76
C ALA A 239 -8.92 10.62 -35.30
N ASN A 240 -7.72 10.77 -34.75
CA ASN A 240 -6.48 10.17 -35.28
C ASN A 240 -5.92 9.04 -34.41
N TYR A 241 -6.19 9.07 -33.10
CA TYR A 241 -5.63 8.20 -32.07
C TYR A 241 -6.70 7.68 -31.09
N GLY A 242 -7.98 7.72 -31.45
CA GLY A 242 -9.05 7.18 -30.59
C GLY A 242 -8.96 5.67 -30.39
N TYR A 243 -9.66 5.13 -29.38
CA TYR A 243 -9.71 3.68 -29.12
C TYR A 243 -10.16 2.87 -30.34
N ASP A 244 -10.97 3.43 -31.24
CA ASP A 244 -11.40 2.77 -32.49
C ASP A 244 -10.25 2.51 -33.48
N ARG A 245 -9.05 3.05 -33.23
CA ARG A 245 -7.86 2.92 -34.07
C ARG A 245 -6.88 1.85 -33.60
N TYR A 246 -7.07 1.31 -32.39
CA TYR A 246 -6.14 0.37 -31.77
C TYR A 246 -6.88 -0.88 -31.27
N PRO A 247 -6.24 -2.06 -31.33
CA PRO A 247 -6.81 -3.28 -30.74
C PRO A 247 -6.68 -3.28 -29.21
N GLY A 248 -7.30 -4.25 -28.55
CA GLY A 248 -7.26 -4.39 -27.09
C GLY A 248 -8.43 -3.71 -26.38
N VAL A 249 -8.47 -3.79 -25.05
CA VAL A 249 -9.54 -3.23 -24.22
C VAL A 249 -9.23 -1.78 -23.85
N CYS A 250 -8.01 -1.53 -23.36
CA CYS A 250 -7.53 -0.22 -22.98
C CYS A 250 -6.12 0.00 -23.55
N HIS A 251 -6.03 0.40 -24.82
CA HIS A 251 -4.75 0.57 -25.51
C HIS A 251 -3.97 1.78 -24.97
N ILE A 252 -2.64 1.73 -25.00
CA ILE A 252 -1.81 2.78 -24.42
C ILE A 252 -1.89 4.13 -25.16
N ILE A 253 -1.86 4.11 -26.50
CA ILE A 253 -1.72 5.32 -27.32
C ILE A 253 -2.82 6.39 -27.12
N PRO A 254 -4.13 6.07 -27.13
CA PRO A 254 -5.19 7.05 -26.88
C PRO A 254 -5.04 7.75 -25.53
N ASN A 255 -4.71 6.98 -24.49
CA ASN A 255 -4.55 7.46 -23.11
C ASN A 255 -3.31 8.34 -22.96
N SER A 256 -2.17 7.92 -23.51
CA SER A 256 -0.96 8.74 -23.54
C SER A 256 -1.15 10.06 -24.29
N ALA A 257 -2.00 10.09 -25.32
CA ALA A 257 -2.35 11.33 -26.01
C ALA A 257 -3.12 12.30 -25.11
N VAL A 258 -4.00 11.79 -24.24
CA VAL A 258 -4.70 12.58 -23.21
C VAL A 258 -3.72 13.15 -22.19
N ILE A 259 -2.75 12.36 -21.72
CA ILE A 259 -1.69 12.82 -20.81
C ILE A 259 -0.90 13.97 -21.43
N VAL A 260 -0.34 13.77 -22.63
CA VAL A 260 0.49 14.78 -23.32
C VAL A 260 -0.31 16.06 -23.56
N LEU A 261 -1.56 15.93 -24.05
CA LEU A 261 -2.47 17.07 -24.22
C LEU A 261 -2.67 17.80 -22.90
N SER A 262 -2.96 17.09 -21.81
CA SER A 262 -3.27 17.71 -20.52
C SER A 262 -2.07 18.46 -19.94
N LEU A 263 -0.86 17.89 -20.07
CA LEU A 263 0.38 18.55 -19.68
C LEU A 263 0.58 19.85 -20.47
N LEU A 264 0.46 19.82 -21.81
CA LEU A 264 0.69 21.00 -22.65
C LEU A 264 -0.32 22.14 -22.39
N TYR A 265 -1.60 21.80 -22.26
CA TYR A 265 -2.67 22.79 -22.11
C TYR A 265 -2.88 23.27 -20.67
N SER A 266 -2.30 22.60 -19.66
CA SER A 266 -2.31 23.06 -18.27
C SER A 266 -1.40 24.26 -18.04
N LYS A 267 -0.36 24.42 -18.86
CA LYS A 267 0.70 25.43 -18.66
C LYS A 267 1.38 25.30 -17.28
N GLY A 268 1.49 24.06 -16.78
CA GLY A 268 2.13 23.74 -15.49
C GLY A 268 1.22 23.83 -14.26
N ASP A 269 -0.02 24.33 -14.39
CA ASP A 269 -0.95 24.40 -13.25
C ASP A 269 -1.52 23.02 -12.89
N PHE A 270 -1.39 22.63 -11.62
CA PHE A 270 -1.81 21.31 -11.12
C PHE A 270 -3.31 21.06 -11.30
N SER A 271 -4.15 21.96 -10.78
CA SER A 271 -5.61 21.80 -10.82
C SER A 271 -6.12 21.74 -12.26
N ARG A 272 -5.57 22.58 -13.14
CA ARG A 272 -5.92 22.61 -14.55
C ARG A 272 -5.46 21.35 -15.27
N ALA A 273 -4.27 20.82 -14.96
CA ALA A 273 -3.77 19.59 -15.57
C ALA A 273 -4.69 18.41 -15.28
N ILE A 274 -5.00 18.16 -14.01
CA ILE A 274 -5.85 17.03 -13.60
C ILE A 274 -7.29 17.19 -14.10
N ASN A 275 -7.84 18.41 -14.11
CA ASN A 275 -9.21 18.65 -14.60
C ASN A 275 -9.30 18.51 -16.13
N ILE A 276 -8.33 19.00 -16.91
CA ILE A 276 -8.31 18.78 -18.37
C ILE A 276 -8.23 17.28 -18.67
N CYS A 277 -7.35 16.57 -17.97
CA CYS A 277 -7.16 15.13 -18.13
C CYS A 277 -8.45 14.38 -17.82
N ASN A 278 -9.07 14.65 -16.67
CA ASN A 278 -10.30 13.99 -16.24
C ASN A 278 -11.47 14.28 -17.19
N MET A 279 -11.57 15.53 -17.67
CA MET A 279 -12.60 15.91 -18.62
C MET A 279 -12.51 15.15 -19.95
N CYS A 280 -11.32 14.80 -20.42
CA CYS A 280 -11.16 14.03 -21.67
C CYS A 280 -11.87 12.67 -21.63
N GLY A 281 -12.05 12.09 -20.45
CA GLY A 281 -12.66 10.77 -20.26
C GLY A 281 -11.69 9.64 -20.61
N TRP A 282 -12.24 8.49 -21.01
CA TRP A 282 -11.50 7.23 -21.18
C TRP A 282 -10.99 6.69 -19.83
N ASP A 283 -9.72 6.35 -19.71
CA ASP A 283 -9.16 5.71 -18.52
C ASP A 283 -8.71 6.79 -17.52
N THR A 284 -9.68 7.36 -16.79
CA THR A 284 -9.48 8.65 -16.12
C THR A 284 -8.67 8.57 -14.84
N ASP A 285 -8.86 7.55 -14.01
CA ASP A 285 -8.01 7.30 -12.83
C ASP A 285 -6.53 7.25 -13.19
N CYS A 286 -6.16 6.45 -14.19
CA CYS A 286 -4.76 6.25 -14.51
C CYS A 286 -4.12 7.45 -15.19
N ASN A 287 -4.80 8.04 -16.18
CA ASN A 287 -4.30 9.21 -16.91
C ASN A 287 -4.15 10.42 -15.99
N VAL A 288 -5.15 10.66 -15.13
CA VAL A 288 -5.13 11.77 -14.19
C VAL A 288 -4.10 11.49 -13.09
N GLY A 289 -3.94 10.23 -12.66
CA GLY A 289 -2.90 9.78 -11.74
C GLY A 289 -1.50 10.13 -12.24
N ASN A 290 -1.12 9.68 -13.45
CA ASN A 290 0.21 9.96 -14.01
C ASN A 290 0.45 11.47 -14.24
N VAL A 291 -0.55 12.20 -14.75
CA VAL A 291 -0.47 13.67 -14.88
C VAL A 291 -0.28 14.33 -13.52
N GLY A 292 -1.02 13.88 -12.51
CA GLY A 292 -0.95 14.35 -11.14
C GLY A 292 0.45 14.14 -10.55
N THR A 293 1.08 12.99 -10.78
CA THR A 293 2.46 12.74 -10.32
C THR A 293 3.46 13.69 -10.97
N ILE A 294 3.45 13.80 -12.30
CA ILE A 294 4.40 14.66 -13.02
C ILE A 294 4.27 16.12 -12.56
N VAL A 295 3.05 16.65 -12.51
CA VAL A 295 2.81 18.05 -12.17
C VAL A 295 2.91 18.30 -10.66
N GLY A 296 2.66 17.29 -9.82
CA GLY A 296 2.91 17.33 -8.38
C GLY A 296 4.40 17.47 -8.07
N VAL A 297 5.26 16.67 -8.73
CA VAL A 297 6.72 16.79 -8.61
C VAL A 297 7.22 18.13 -9.18
N LEU A 298 6.66 18.57 -10.32
CA LEU A 298 7.01 19.84 -10.96
C LEU A 298 6.85 21.01 -9.99
N ASN A 299 5.69 21.09 -9.34
CA ASN A 299 5.26 22.24 -8.55
C ASN A 299 5.60 22.15 -7.06
N GLY A 300 5.80 20.95 -6.54
CA GLY A 300 5.80 20.72 -5.10
C GLY A 300 4.42 20.96 -4.46
N LEU A 301 4.38 20.89 -3.13
CA LEU A 301 3.21 21.03 -2.29
C LEU A 301 2.51 22.39 -2.45
N ASP A 302 3.27 23.46 -2.69
CA ASP A 302 2.73 24.81 -2.86
C ASP A 302 1.84 24.95 -4.10
N GLY A 303 2.06 24.12 -5.13
CA GLY A 303 1.21 24.11 -6.32
C GLY A 303 -0.03 23.22 -6.21
N ILE A 304 -0.19 22.49 -5.11
CA ILE A 304 -1.34 21.63 -4.86
C ILE A 304 -2.23 22.28 -3.79
N ASP A 305 -3.39 22.78 -4.21
CA ASP A 305 -4.37 23.37 -3.29
C ASP A 305 -4.70 22.41 -2.13
N CYS A 306 -4.36 22.84 -0.91
CA CYS A 306 -4.42 22.00 0.28
C CYS A 306 -5.86 21.65 0.65
N ASP A 307 -6.74 22.65 0.74
CA ASP A 307 -8.13 22.45 1.16
C ASP A 307 -8.91 21.63 0.13
N LYS A 308 -8.62 21.88 -1.16
CA LYS A 308 -9.35 21.28 -2.26
C LYS A 308 -8.91 19.85 -2.56
N TRP A 309 -7.60 19.60 -2.59
CA TRP A 309 -7.08 18.33 -3.10
C TRP A 309 -6.44 17.46 -2.04
N ARG A 310 -5.66 18.05 -1.10
CA ARG A 310 -4.86 17.28 -0.14
C ARG A 310 -5.66 16.85 1.09
N LYS A 311 -6.37 17.78 1.73
CA LYS A 311 -7.19 17.48 2.93
C LYS A 311 -8.15 16.31 2.73
N PRO A 312 -8.87 16.18 1.59
CA PRO A 312 -9.74 15.03 1.38
C PRO A 312 -9.02 13.68 1.37
N ILE A 313 -7.75 13.61 0.94
CA ILE A 313 -6.96 12.37 0.94
C ILE A 313 -6.60 11.93 2.36
N ASN A 314 -6.30 12.90 3.24
CA ASN A 314 -5.88 12.66 4.62
C ASN A 314 -4.75 11.60 4.74
N ASP A 315 -3.81 11.60 3.80
CA ASP A 315 -2.69 10.66 3.68
C ASP A 315 -3.02 9.16 3.65
N PHE A 316 -4.27 8.75 3.76
CA PHE A 316 -4.62 7.34 3.79
C PHE A 316 -4.55 6.73 2.38
N LEU A 317 -3.86 5.60 2.28
CA LEU A 317 -3.82 4.80 1.07
C LEU A 317 -4.16 3.35 1.40
N ALA A 318 -5.34 2.92 0.95
CA ALA A 318 -5.71 1.51 0.95
C ALA A 318 -5.05 0.79 -0.23
N CYS A 319 -4.58 -0.43 0.03
CA CYS A 319 -3.92 -1.28 -0.93
C CYS A 319 -4.53 -2.70 -0.90
N SER A 320 -4.24 -3.52 -1.91
CA SER A 320 -4.80 -4.87 -2.02
C SER A 320 -3.73 -5.88 -2.44
N SER A 321 -2.99 -6.41 -1.49
CA SER A 321 -1.97 -7.46 -1.66
C SER A 321 -2.19 -8.64 -0.72
N VAL A 322 -1.45 -9.74 -0.90
CA VAL A 322 -1.45 -10.86 0.06
C VAL A 322 -0.81 -10.52 1.40
N VAL A 323 -0.17 -9.37 1.54
CA VAL A 323 0.46 -8.94 2.80
C VAL A 323 -0.45 -7.91 3.45
N GLY A 324 -1.48 -8.37 4.16
CA GLY A 324 -2.55 -7.50 4.72
C GLY A 324 -2.08 -6.30 5.54
N SER A 325 -0.91 -6.37 6.20
CA SER A 325 -0.36 -5.26 6.98
C SER A 325 0.29 -4.17 6.11
N LEU A 326 0.64 -4.49 4.87
CA LEU A 326 1.09 -3.53 3.84
C LEU A 326 -0.06 -2.97 3.01
N ASN A 327 -1.30 -3.32 3.37
CA ASN A 327 -2.48 -2.79 2.73
C ASN A 327 -3.05 -1.55 3.45
N ILE A 328 -2.58 -1.29 4.68
CA ILE A 328 -2.85 -0.08 5.46
C ILE A 328 -1.63 0.83 5.35
N MET A 329 -1.62 1.70 4.35
CA MET A 329 -0.48 2.58 4.05
C MET A 329 -0.84 4.04 4.30
N GLU A 330 0.20 4.85 4.53
CA GLU A 330 0.10 6.30 4.57
C GLU A 330 1.17 6.95 3.69
N LEU A 331 0.82 8.05 3.02
CA LEU A 331 1.65 8.66 1.97
C LEU A 331 3.03 9.10 2.46
N PRO A 332 3.19 9.76 3.62
CA PRO A 332 4.51 10.04 4.21
C PRO A 332 5.39 8.80 4.38
N GLY A 333 4.85 7.67 4.85
CA GLY A 333 5.58 6.40 5.01
C GLY A 333 5.99 5.78 3.68
N VAL A 334 5.12 5.86 2.66
CA VAL A 334 5.46 5.47 1.29
C VAL A 334 6.58 6.37 0.74
N ALA A 335 6.52 7.68 1.00
CA ALA A 335 7.56 8.62 0.60
C ALA A 335 8.90 8.30 1.28
N ALA A 336 8.91 8.07 2.59
CA ALA A 336 10.11 7.67 3.34
C ALA A 336 10.69 6.35 2.80
N TYR A 337 9.84 5.37 2.49
CA TYR A 337 10.26 4.10 1.91
C TYR A 337 10.92 4.28 0.53
N ILE A 338 10.30 5.04 -0.38
CA ILE A 338 10.88 5.32 -1.71
C ILE A 338 12.17 6.12 -1.58
N ALA A 339 12.22 7.11 -0.68
CA ALA A 339 13.42 7.90 -0.46
C ALA A 339 14.60 7.05 0.02
N LYS A 340 14.37 6.12 0.97
CA LYS A 340 15.37 5.15 1.43
C LYS A 340 15.96 4.37 0.24
N LEU A 341 15.12 3.92 -0.69
CA LEU A 341 15.58 3.23 -1.90
C LEU A 341 16.38 4.17 -2.82
N ALA A 342 15.92 5.40 -3.02
CA ALA A 342 16.58 6.40 -3.88
C ALA A 342 18.01 6.70 -3.42
N TYR A 343 18.20 7.00 -2.12
CA TYR A 343 19.53 7.27 -1.56
C TYR A 343 20.45 6.04 -1.64
N LYS A 344 19.92 4.84 -1.40
CA LYS A 344 20.69 3.59 -1.59
C LYS A 344 21.12 3.38 -3.04
N ILE A 345 20.25 3.65 -4.01
CA ILE A 345 20.57 3.57 -5.44
C ILE A 345 21.63 4.61 -5.83
N ALA A 346 21.49 5.84 -5.32
CA ALA A 346 22.42 6.92 -5.61
C ALA A 346 23.79 6.72 -4.94
N GLY A 347 23.86 5.91 -3.87
CA GLY A 347 25.06 5.77 -3.04
C GLY A 347 25.38 7.05 -2.28
N GLU A 348 24.36 7.84 -1.95
CA GLU A 348 24.48 9.11 -1.22
C GLU A 348 24.08 8.92 0.25
N GLU A 349 24.66 9.72 1.14
CA GLU A 349 24.24 9.78 2.54
C GLU A 349 22.86 10.45 2.66
N TYR A 350 22.10 10.04 3.67
CA TYR A 350 20.81 10.66 3.95
C TYR A 350 21.01 12.12 4.41
N PRO A 351 20.11 13.04 4.03
CA PRO A 351 20.18 14.42 4.47
C PRO A 351 19.95 14.55 5.98
N ASP A 352 20.51 15.60 6.57
CA ASP A 352 20.34 15.92 8.00
C ASP A 352 18.85 15.94 8.40
N GLY A 353 18.54 15.31 9.54
CA GLY A 353 17.17 15.18 10.05
C GLY A 353 16.37 14.00 9.47
N TRP A 354 16.82 13.37 8.38
CA TRP A 354 16.12 12.23 7.76
C TRP A 354 16.73 10.87 8.07
N GLN A 355 17.97 10.82 8.57
CA GLN A 355 18.68 9.57 8.78
C GLN A 355 17.90 8.58 9.67
N ASP A 356 17.40 9.02 10.83
CA ASP A 356 16.68 8.14 11.75
C ASP A 356 15.32 7.69 11.19
N ILE A 357 14.65 8.54 10.41
CA ILE A 357 13.38 8.20 9.73
C ILE A 357 13.64 7.13 8.66
N LEU A 358 14.61 7.35 7.77
CA LEU A 358 14.90 6.44 6.65
C LEU A 358 15.53 5.11 7.09
N GLU A 359 16.18 5.08 8.26
CA GLU A 359 16.69 3.86 8.90
C GLU A 359 15.64 3.14 9.77
N GLY A 360 14.45 3.73 9.97
CA GLY A 360 13.40 3.16 10.81
C GLY A 360 13.74 3.17 12.31
N ARG A 361 14.52 4.17 12.76
CA ARG A 361 14.86 4.43 14.17
C ARG A 361 14.01 5.53 14.81
N ALA A 362 13.41 6.40 14.00
CA ALA A 362 12.44 7.41 14.45
C ALA A 362 11.03 6.81 14.59
N ALA A 363 10.12 7.57 15.20
CA ALA A 363 8.71 7.24 15.25
C ALA A 363 8.12 7.08 13.84
N ARG A 364 7.21 6.11 13.67
CA ARG A 364 6.52 5.90 12.38
C ARG A 364 5.75 7.14 11.94
N PHE A 365 5.10 7.83 12.87
CA PHE A 365 4.28 9.00 12.60
C PHE A 365 4.96 10.24 13.18
N HIS A 366 5.81 10.86 12.36
CA HIS A 366 6.78 11.89 12.74
C HIS A 366 6.47 13.29 12.17
N PHE A 367 5.50 13.41 11.26
CA PHE A 367 5.02 14.70 10.72
C PHE A 367 6.05 15.62 10.05
N GLU A 368 7.20 15.11 9.60
CA GLU A 368 8.26 15.93 8.96
C GLU A 368 7.95 16.32 7.51
N PHE A 369 6.93 15.72 6.90
CA PHE A 369 6.47 16.10 5.57
C PHE A 369 5.42 17.23 5.71
N PRO A 370 5.67 18.45 5.19
CA PRO A 370 4.75 19.56 5.41
C PRO A 370 3.32 19.26 4.95
N GLY A 371 2.35 19.43 5.86
CA GLY A 371 0.94 19.12 5.58
C GLY A 371 0.57 17.64 5.72
N SER A 372 1.46 16.77 6.18
CA SER A 372 1.12 15.37 6.47
C SER A 372 0.25 15.22 7.71
N THR A 373 -0.74 14.35 7.63
CA THR A 373 -1.59 13.94 8.74
C THR A 373 -1.35 12.48 9.15
N HIS A 374 -0.59 11.70 8.36
CA HIS A 374 -0.38 10.27 8.59
C HIS A 374 -1.70 9.50 8.83
N ALA A 375 -2.78 9.92 8.15
CA ALA A 375 -4.12 9.34 8.30
C ALA A 375 -4.70 9.35 9.72
N PHE A 376 -4.23 10.28 10.57
CA PHE A 376 -4.87 10.51 11.86
C PHE A 376 -6.29 11.05 11.70
N ARG A 377 -7.13 10.70 12.67
CA ARG A 377 -8.55 11.02 12.75
C ARG A 377 -8.90 11.56 14.14
N VAL A 378 -10.04 12.22 14.22
CA VAL A 378 -10.57 12.77 15.47
C VAL A 378 -11.96 12.18 15.73
N ASP A 379 -12.20 11.79 16.98
CA ASP A 379 -13.50 11.34 17.48
C ASP A 379 -13.71 11.85 18.92
N SER A 380 -14.94 11.79 19.44
CA SER A 380 -15.22 12.19 20.82
C SER A 380 -16.42 11.46 21.42
N ASP A 381 -16.61 11.56 22.74
CA ASP A 381 -17.76 11.01 23.46
C ASP A 381 -18.90 12.03 23.67
N ILE A 382 -18.85 13.18 23.01
CA ILE A 382 -19.83 14.24 23.26
C ILE A 382 -21.21 13.85 22.68
N ASP A 383 -22.29 14.25 23.36
CA ASP A 383 -23.68 14.03 22.92
C ASP A 383 -24.11 14.95 21.74
N GLY A 384 -23.16 15.56 21.02
CA GLY A 384 -23.39 16.56 19.98
C GLY A 384 -22.41 16.46 18.80
N VAL A 385 -22.44 17.45 17.92
CA VAL A 385 -21.49 17.52 16.79
C VAL A 385 -20.19 18.16 17.26
N LEU A 386 -19.09 17.43 17.11
CA LEU A 386 -17.75 17.97 17.32
C LEU A 386 -17.33 18.74 16.07
N GLU A 387 -17.11 20.04 16.20
CA GLU A 387 -16.37 20.83 15.22
C GLU A 387 -14.88 20.67 15.50
N TYR A 388 -14.13 20.22 14.50
CA TYR A 388 -12.68 20.14 14.62
C TYR A 388 -11.95 20.53 13.34
N ASP A 389 -10.69 20.91 13.50
CA ASP A 389 -9.71 21.07 12.44
C ASP A 389 -8.47 20.27 12.83
N LEU A 390 -8.06 19.34 11.94
CA LEU A 390 -6.87 18.51 12.09
C LEU A 390 -5.93 18.86 10.94
N GLN A 391 -4.70 19.28 11.28
CA GLN A 391 -3.72 19.70 10.29
C GLN A 391 -2.31 19.57 10.83
N HIS A 392 -1.35 19.37 9.93
CA HIS A 392 0.06 19.58 10.24
C HIS A 392 0.33 21.04 10.62
N THR A 393 1.31 21.28 11.48
CA THR A 393 1.83 22.62 11.79
C THR A 393 3.34 22.61 12.03
N ALA A 394 3.96 23.77 11.85
CA ALA A 394 5.34 24.05 12.27
C ALA A 394 5.41 25.00 13.48
N GLU A 395 4.26 25.30 14.11
CA GLU A 395 4.18 26.16 15.30
C GLU A 395 4.85 25.54 16.53
N ALA A 396 4.81 24.21 16.61
CA ALA A 396 5.44 23.40 17.65
C ALA A 396 5.85 22.06 17.05
N ALA A 397 6.92 21.48 17.58
CA ALA A 397 7.37 20.14 17.29
C ALA A 397 8.07 19.58 18.54
N HIS A 398 7.96 18.28 18.78
CA HIS A 398 8.71 17.59 19.83
C HIS A 398 10.07 17.18 19.28
N SER A 399 10.06 16.40 18.19
CA SER A 399 11.23 16.12 17.38
C SER A 399 11.11 16.84 16.03
N GLY A 400 12.22 16.97 15.31
CA GLY A 400 12.18 17.52 13.95
C GLY A 400 11.62 18.95 13.85
N LYS A 401 10.64 19.16 12.96
CA LYS A 401 10.11 20.47 12.56
C LYS A 401 8.59 20.54 12.48
N GLY A 402 7.90 19.40 12.43
CA GLY A 402 6.46 19.33 12.26
C GLY A 402 5.77 18.62 13.42
N ALA A 403 4.49 18.93 13.62
CA ALA A 403 3.61 18.15 14.48
C ALA A 403 2.19 18.16 13.93
N LEU A 404 1.35 17.25 14.42
CA LEU A 404 -0.08 17.30 14.17
C LEU A 404 -0.77 18.23 15.17
N LYS A 405 -1.54 19.19 14.68
CA LYS A 405 -2.39 20.07 15.48
C LYS A 405 -3.84 19.69 15.32
N VAL A 406 -4.55 19.57 16.44
CA VAL A 406 -6.00 19.41 16.47
C VAL A 406 -6.61 20.54 17.27
N VAL A 407 -7.57 21.24 16.67
CA VAL A 407 -8.41 22.24 17.33
C VAL A 407 -9.82 21.67 17.35
N ALA A 408 -10.41 21.48 18.53
CA ALA A 408 -11.72 20.83 18.66
C ALA A 408 -12.64 21.58 19.64
N LYS A 409 -13.92 21.69 19.28
CA LYS A 409 -14.97 22.31 20.10
C LYS A 409 -16.36 21.78 19.69
N PRO A 410 -17.38 21.88 20.54
CA PRO A 410 -17.27 22.18 21.95
C PRO A 410 -16.84 20.96 22.76
N LEU A 411 -16.06 21.18 23.82
CA LEU A 411 -15.75 20.17 24.82
C LEU A 411 -16.21 20.64 26.20
N MET A 412 -16.73 19.72 27.01
CA MET A 412 -17.03 19.95 28.42
C MET A 412 -16.02 19.24 29.31
N GLY A 413 -15.90 19.68 30.56
CA GLY A 413 -15.17 18.95 31.58
C GLY A 413 -15.69 17.51 31.71
N GLY A 414 -14.78 16.54 31.56
CA GLY A 414 -15.06 15.11 31.61
C GLY A 414 -15.25 14.43 30.26
N ASN A 415 -15.43 15.19 29.16
CA ASN A 415 -15.51 14.59 27.82
C ASN A 415 -14.16 14.05 27.35
N GLU A 416 -14.22 13.05 26.48
CA GLU A 416 -13.08 12.47 25.79
C GLU A 416 -12.98 13.03 24.38
N LEU A 417 -11.85 13.65 24.07
CA LEU A 417 -11.39 13.84 22.69
C LEU A 417 -10.38 12.73 22.36
N ARG A 418 -10.57 12.05 21.23
CA ARG A 418 -9.71 10.99 20.75
C ARG A 418 -9.03 11.43 19.45
N VAL A 419 -7.70 11.39 19.42
CA VAL A 419 -6.89 11.60 18.21
C VAL A 419 -6.18 10.29 17.93
N PHE A 420 -6.50 9.65 16.80
CA PHE A 420 -6.16 8.24 16.60
C PHE A 420 -5.80 7.90 15.16
N HIS A 421 -5.07 6.80 15.01
CA HIS A 421 -4.79 6.14 13.75
C HIS A 421 -5.53 4.79 13.72
N LYS A 422 -6.16 4.44 12.60
CA LYS A 422 -6.79 3.13 12.43
C LYS A 422 -5.73 2.07 12.16
N THR A 423 -5.76 1.00 12.93
CA THR A 423 -4.81 -0.11 12.81
C THR A 423 -5.40 -1.32 12.10
N TYR A 424 -6.71 -1.30 11.81
CA TYR A 424 -7.42 -2.29 11.01
C TYR A 424 -8.64 -1.64 10.32
N TYR A 425 -9.00 -2.14 9.14
CA TYR A 425 -10.11 -1.64 8.33
C TYR A 425 -11.06 -2.78 7.92
N ARG A 426 -12.32 -2.44 7.65
CA ARG A 426 -13.39 -3.37 7.27
C ARG A 426 -14.12 -2.86 6.02
N PRO A 427 -14.86 -3.71 5.30
CA PRO A 427 -15.67 -3.28 4.15
C PRO A 427 -16.60 -2.09 4.46
N GLY A 428 -17.15 -2.04 5.68
CA GLY A 428 -18.04 -0.95 6.11
C GLY A 428 -17.39 0.43 6.23
N ASP A 429 -16.06 0.51 6.30
CA ASP A 429 -15.30 1.77 6.38
C ASP A 429 -15.27 2.48 5.03
N PHE A 430 -15.35 1.74 3.92
CA PHE A 430 -15.18 2.26 2.57
C PHE A 430 -16.49 2.72 1.92
N HIS A 431 -16.38 3.60 0.94
CA HIS A 431 -17.52 3.98 0.10
C HIS A 431 -17.77 2.96 -1.02
N ASP A 432 -16.71 2.33 -1.51
CA ASP A 432 -16.70 1.35 -2.59
C ASP A 432 -15.83 0.12 -2.22
N SER A 433 -15.73 -0.84 -3.14
CA SER A 433 -14.95 -2.08 -2.97
C SER A 433 -13.95 -2.25 -4.13
N ARG A 434 -13.43 -1.14 -4.65
CA ARG A 434 -12.53 -1.20 -5.80
C ARG A 434 -11.28 -2.02 -5.46
N TYR A 435 -10.99 -3.00 -6.33
CA TYR A 435 -9.99 -4.07 -6.11
C TYR A 435 -9.99 -4.69 -4.72
N ASP A 436 -11.16 -4.73 -4.06
CA ASP A 436 -11.46 -5.43 -2.81
C ASP A 436 -10.24 -5.54 -1.87
N PRO A 437 -9.86 -4.45 -1.17
CA PRO A 437 -8.66 -4.45 -0.33
C PRO A 437 -8.79 -5.47 0.80
N SER A 438 -7.66 -6.06 1.19
CA SER A 438 -7.61 -7.12 2.19
C SER A 438 -6.74 -6.68 3.35
N PHE A 439 -7.10 -6.97 4.61
CA PHE A 439 -6.39 -6.37 5.74
C PHE A 439 -6.01 -7.38 6.82
N SER A 440 -4.80 -7.21 7.35
CA SER A 440 -4.41 -7.71 8.67
C SER A 440 -3.96 -6.52 9.51
N PRO A 441 -4.17 -6.52 10.85
CA PRO A 441 -3.78 -5.38 11.67
C PRO A 441 -2.30 -4.98 11.51
N ILE A 442 -2.00 -3.71 11.76
CA ILE A 442 -0.62 -3.21 11.86
C ILE A 442 -0.13 -3.09 13.31
N LEU A 443 -1.02 -3.27 14.28
CA LEU A 443 -0.76 -3.24 15.71
C LEU A 443 -1.44 -4.43 16.39
N TYR A 444 -0.75 -5.06 17.33
CA TYR A 444 -1.19 -6.26 18.03
C TYR A 444 -0.97 -6.15 19.55
N PRO A 445 -1.74 -6.89 20.36
CA PRO A 445 -1.50 -6.97 21.81
C PRO A 445 -0.07 -7.45 22.11
N GLY A 446 0.47 -7.07 23.28
CA GLY A 446 1.86 -7.34 23.68
C GLY A 446 2.90 -6.31 23.17
N GLN A 447 2.53 -5.46 22.22
CA GLN A 447 3.35 -4.35 21.71
C GLN A 447 3.21 -3.09 22.58
N THR A 448 4.10 -2.12 22.36
CA THR A 448 4.13 -0.85 23.10
C THR A 448 3.74 0.30 22.18
N LEU A 449 2.82 1.15 22.66
CA LEU A 449 2.50 2.45 22.06
C LEU A 449 3.30 3.56 22.72
N LYS A 450 3.72 4.53 21.92
CA LYS A 450 4.36 5.78 22.38
C LYS A 450 3.79 6.98 21.61
N GLY A 451 3.84 8.14 22.23
CA GLY A 451 3.49 9.40 21.57
C GLY A 451 3.72 10.60 22.48
N CYS A 452 4.03 11.74 21.87
CA CYS A 452 4.33 12.99 22.56
C CYS A 452 3.16 13.97 22.38
N VAL A 453 2.68 14.55 23.47
CA VAL A 453 1.48 15.39 23.46
C VAL A 453 1.74 16.70 24.18
N MET A 454 1.25 17.81 23.62
CA MET A 454 1.34 19.14 24.25
C MET A 454 0.03 19.91 24.09
N VAL A 455 -0.33 20.69 25.11
CA VAL A 455 -1.42 21.67 25.05
C VAL A 455 -0.87 23.08 25.33
N PRO A 456 -1.36 24.15 24.67
CA PRO A 456 -0.85 25.50 24.86
C PRO A 456 -0.88 26.01 26.31
N GLU A 457 0.02 26.93 26.66
CA GLU A 457 0.06 27.59 27.98
C GLU A 457 -1.29 28.25 28.37
N ASP A 458 -2.05 28.76 27.39
CA ASP A 458 -3.30 29.48 27.57
C ASP A 458 -4.56 28.57 27.58
N THR A 459 -4.40 27.24 27.65
CA THR A 459 -5.52 26.27 27.67
C THR A 459 -6.56 26.58 28.77
N GLY A 460 -6.14 27.12 29.92
CA GLY A 460 -7.05 27.65 30.94
C GLY A 460 -7.78 26.62 31.83
N PHE A 461 -7.61 25.32 31.57
CA PHE A 461 -8.09 24.21 32.39
C PHE A 461 -7.12 23.02 32.28
N GLY A 462 -7.07 22.16 33.30
CA GLY A 462 -6.20 20.98 33.29
C GLY A 462 -6.70 19.90 32.32
N ILE A 463 -5.77 19.18 31.70
CA ILE A 463 -6.07 18.08 30.75
C ILE A 463 -5.43 16.80 31.27
N LEU A 464 -6.20 15.71 31.32
CA LEU A 464 -5.64 14.38 31.47
C LEU A 464 -5.43 13.76 30.09
N ALA A 465 -4.30 13.11 29.87
CA ALA A 465 -4.00 12.37 28.66
C ALA A 465 -3.62 10.92 28.95
N CYS A 466 -4.02 9.99 28.09
CA CYS A 466 -3.48 8.63 28.06
C CYS A 466 -3.47 8.08 26.64
N LEU A 467 -2.56 7.15 26.37
CA LEU A 467 -2.62 6.33 25.18
C LEU A 467 -3.69 5.25 25.35
N TYR A 468 -4.31 4.83 24.25
CA TYR A 468 -5.31 3.78 24.25
C TYR A 468 -5.25 2.93 22.98
N VAL A 469 -5.85 1.75 23.07
CA VAL A 469 -6.27 0.94 21.92
C VAL A 469 -7.74 0.59 22.02
N LYS A 470 -8.37 0.34 20.87
CA LYS A 470 -9.76 -0.14 20.79
C LYS A 470 -9.79 -1.54 20.21
N ASP A 471 -10.40 -2.46 20.95
CA ASP A 471 -10.72 -3.79 20.43
C ASP A 471 -11.97 -3.70 19.56
N GLY A 472 -11.80 -3.93 18.27
CA GLY A 472 -12.87 -3.92 17.30
C GLY A 472 -13.85 -5.08 17.42
N ASN A 473 -13.48 -6.19 18.07
CA ASN A 473 -14.39 -7.32 18.25
C ASN A 473 -15.38 -7.06 19.39
N SER A 474 -14.94 -6.44 20.50
CA SER A 474 -15.82 -6.12 21.65
C SER A 474 -16.28 -4.66 21.73
N GLY A 475 -15.68 -3.74 20.97
CA GLY A 475 -15.89 -2.29 21.07
C GLY A 475 -15.29 -1.65 22.31
N ARG A 476 -14.48 -2.39 23.10
CA ARG A 476 -13.91 -1.91 24.35
C ARG A 476 -12.61 -1.13 24.13
N TYR A 477 -12.45 -0.07 24.89
CA TYR A 477 -11.21 0.67 24.99
C TYR A 477 -10.32 0.08 26.09
N VAL A 478 -9.04 -0.05 25.81
CA VAL A 478 -8.00 -0.39 26.79
C VAL A 478 -7.05 0.79 26.86
N GLU A 479 -6.84 1.30 28.07
CA GLU A 479 -6.14 2.56 28.30
C GLU A 479 -4.87 2.34 29.11
N GLY A 480 -3.83 3.09 28.76
CA GLY A 480 -2.64 3.25 29.58
C GLY A 480 -2.89 4.15 30.79
N THR A 481 -1.80 4.45 31.51
CA THR A 481 -1.84 5.36 32.66
C THR A 481 -2.23 6.77 32.23
N LYS A 482 -3.18 7.39 32.95
CA LYS A 482 -3.55 8.79 32.76
C LYS A 482 -2.53 9.70 33.43
N SER A 483 -2.05 10.68 32.67
CA SER A 483 -1.11 11.71 33.11
C SER A 483 -1.77 13.09 32.98
N GLU A 484 -1.59 13.96 33.97
CA GLU A 484 -2.01 15.35 33.84
C GLU A 484 -0.95 16.11 33.04
N LEU A 485 -1.37 16.74 31.94
CA LEU A 485 -0.48 17.51 31.07
C LEU A 485 -0.10 18.83 31.74
N VAL A 486 1.16 19.25 31.55
CA VAL A 486 1.63 20.59 31.92
C VAL A 486 1.48 21.50 30.70
N PRO A 487 0.62 22.54 30.74
CA PRO A 487 0.46 23.46 29.62
C PRO A 487 1.79 24.10 29.19
N GLY A 488 2.07 24.11 27.89
CA GLY A 488 3.31 24.63 27.30
C GLY A 488 4.46 23.63 27.22
N GLU A 489 4.33 22.44 27.82
CA GLU A 489 5.38 21.41 27.82
C GLU A 489 4.92 20.13 27.08
N TRP A 490 5.87 19.51 26.36
CA TRP A 490 5.65 18.19 25.77
C TRP A 490 5.66 17.10 26.84
N SER A 491 4.65 16.24 26.80
CA SER A 491 4.53 15.07 27.66
C SER A 491 4.71 13.81 26.83
N GLU A 492 5.75 13.03 27.12
CA GLU A 492 5.94 11.70 26.55
C GLU A 492 5.01 10.69 27.24
N LEU A 493 4.19 10.01 26.45
CA LEU A 493 3.30 8.95 26.92
C LEU A 493 3.79 7.60 26.40
N SER A 494 3.64 6.56 27.21
CA SER A 494 3.97 5.18 26.85
C SER A 494 2.92 4.23 27.41
N PHE A 495 2.53 3.23 26.62
CA PHE A 495 1.56 2.22 27.02
C PHE A 495 1.97 0.85 26.47
N ASP A 496 2.39 -0.03 27.38
CA ASP A 496 2.59 -1.44 27.07
C ASP A 496 1.22 -2.13 27.00
N ILE A 497 0.79 -2.48 25.79
CA ILE A 497 -0.48 -3.17 25.57
C ILE A 497 -0.33 -4.56 26.18
N PRO A 498 -1.22 -4.97 27.10
CA PRO A 498 -1.13 -6.29 27.71
C PRO A 498 -1.30 -7.39 26.66
N ALA A 499 -0.90 -8.61 26.99
CA ALA A 499 -1.32 -9.78 26.22
C ALA A 499 -2.85 -9.91 26.28
N MET A 500 -3.49 -10.20 25.15
CA MET A 500 -4.96 -10.26 25.05
C MET A 500 -5.42 -11.43 24.18
N GLU A 501 -6.67 -11.86 24.38
CA GLU A 501 -7.26 -13.03 23.72
C GLU A 501 -8.42 -12.67 22.79
N GLY A 502 -8.30 -13.05 21.51
CA GLY A 502 -9.35 -12.91 20.50
C GLY A 502 -9.70 -11.45 20.19
N VAL A 503 -8.70 -10.59 20.18
CA VAL A 503 -8.83 -9.14 20.01
C VAL A 503 -8.33 -8.72 18.63
N CYS A 504 -9.07 -7.82 18.00
CA CYS A 504 -8.66 -7.14 16.77
C CYS A 504 -8.46 -5.66 17.11
N LEU A 505 -7.21 -5.21 17.29
CA LEU A 505 -6.95 -3.81 17.57
C LEU A 505 -7.24 -2.98 16.30
N GLU A 506 -8.33 -2.21 16.32
CA GLU A 506 -8.80 -1.45 15.15
C GLU A 506 -8.38 0.02 15.16
N GLU A 507 -8.06 0.55 16.33
CA GLU A 507 -7.62 1.93 16.52
C GLU A 507 -6.58 1.99 17.65
N ALA A 508 -5.63 2.90 17.50
CA ALA A 508 -4.70 3.31 18.54
C ALA A 508 -4.54 4.83 18.53
N GLY A 509 -4.48 5.45 19.71
CA GLY A 509 -4.41 6.90 19.77
C GLY A 509 -4.21 7.46 21.17
N VAL A 510 -4.46 8.77 21.27
CA VAL A 510 -4.43 9.53 22.52
C VAL A 510 -5.85 9.94 22.89
N LYS A 511 -6.23 9.70 24.15
CA LYS A 511 -7.42 10.28 24.79
C LYS A 511 -7.02 11.53 25.55
N LEU A 512 -7.78 12.60 25.38
CA LEU A 512 -7.61 13.89 26.06
C LEU A 512 -8.89 14.24 26.78
N ILE A 513 -8.79 14.49 28.08
CA ILE A 513 -9.94 14.65 28.97
C ILE A 513 -9.80 15.99 29.71
N PRO A 514 -10.55 17.04 29.32
CA PRO A 514 -10.61 18.28 30.05
C PRO A 514 -11.13 18.06 31.48
N LYS A 515 -10.41 18.55 32.49
CA LYS A 515 -10.85 18.50 33.90
C LYS A 515 -11.93 19.53 34.22
N GLY A 516 -12.14 20.50 33.33
CA GLY A 516 -13.11 21.56 33.46
C GLY A 516 -13.36 22.26 32.13
N GLY A 517 -14.23 23.27 32.14
CA GLY A 517 -14.66 23.97 30.94
C GLY A 517 -16.10 23.67 30.56
N TRP A 518 -16.76 24.65 29.94
CA TRP A 518 -18.11 24.52 29.40
C TRP A 518 -18.09 25.09 28.00
N ASN A 519 -18.41 24.26 27.01
CA ASN A 519 -18.36 24.65 25.60
C ASN A 519 -16.97 25.18 25.18
N SER A 520 -15.91 24.58 25.74
CA SER A 520 -14.53 25.01 25.55
C SER A 520 -13.98 24.58 24.19
N THR A 521 -12.96 25.31 23.72
CA THR A 521 -12.11 24.89 22.60
C THR A 521 -10.84 24.27 23.18
N LEU A 522 -10.45 23.09 22.72
CA LEU A 522 -9.18 22.46 23.04
C LEU A 522 -8.27 22.54 21.82
N VAL A 523 -7.02 22.96 22.05
CA VAL A 523 -5.94 22.86 21.06
C VAL A 523 -4.93 21.86 21.61
N VAL A 524 -4.55 20.88 20.80
CA VAL A 524 -3.55 19.89 21.14
C VAL A 524 -2.57 19.70 19.98
N TYR A 525 -1.32 19.44 20.33
CA TYR A 525 -0.27 19.00 19.43
C TYR A 525 0.10 17.56 19.75
N LEU A 526 0.24 16.74 18.72
CA LEU A 526 0.69 15.35 18.77
C LEU A 526 1.91 15.21 17.86
N ASP A 527 2.94 14.54 18.37
CA ASP A 527 4.16 14.25 17.64
C ASP A 527 4.75 12.90 18.08
N ASP A 528 5.68 12.36 17.30
CA ASP A 528 6.40 11.11 17.56
C ASP A 528 5.50 9.92 17.98
N PHE A 529 4.35 9.75 17.34
CA PHE A 529 3.49 8.60 17.63
C PHE A 529 4.07 7.35 16.97
N ASP A 530 4.10 6.24 17.71
CA ASP A 530 4.65 4.99 17.22
C ASP A 530 4.07 3.78 17.95
N PHE A 531 4.17 2.62 17.31
CA PHE A 531 4.05 1.34 17.98
C PHE A 531 5.17 0.40 17.57
N SER A 532 5.71 -0.32 18.56
CA SER A 532 6.87 -1.19 18.40
C SER A 532 6.83 -2.37 19.36
N GLY A 533 7.80 -3.29 19.24
CA GLY A 533 7.88 -4.48 20.07
C GLY A 533 7.24 -5.70 19.42
N SER A 534 7.12 -6.78 20.20
CA SER A 534 6.70 -8.09 19.72
C SER A 534 5.25 -8.39 20.12
N PRO A 535 4.47 -9.03 19.24
CA PRO A 535 3.11 -9.43 19.55
C PRO A 535 3.08 -10.52 20.64
N GLU A 536 2.02 -10.51 21.44
CA GLU A 536 1.68 -11.56 22.41
C GLU A 536 0.15 -11.63 22.53
N TYR A 537 -0.48 -12.52 21.75
CA TYR A 537 -1.93 -12.60 21.68
C TYR A 537 -2.41 -13.95 21.14
N THR A 538 -3.72 -14.19 21.23
CA THR A 538 -4.38 -15.34 20.60
C THR A 538 -5.47 -14.90 19.63
N ILE A 539 -5.71 -15.72 18.60
CA ILE A 539 -6.87 -15.56 17.72
C ILE A 539 -7.94 -16.57 18.13
N ASP A 540 -9.13 -16.05 18.40
CA ASP A 540 -10.32 -16.81 18.73
C ASP A 540 -11.30 -16.68 17.56
N PHE A 541 -11.36 -17.72 16.73
CA PHE A 541 -12.18 -17.72 15.52
C PHE A 541 -13.69 -17.61 15.80
N ALA A 542 -14.15 -17.88 17.04
CA ALA A 542 -15.52 -17.64 17.47
C ALA A 542 -15.88 -16.14 17.53
N LYS A 543 -14.86 -15.27 17.66
CA LYS A 543 -15.01 -13.80 17.69
C LYS A 543 -14.72 -13.15 16.33
N GLU A 544 -14.12 -13.89 15.42
CA GLU A 544 -13.88 -13.45 14.05
C GLU A 544 -15.16 -13.51 13.21
N ARG A 545 -15.12 -12.88 12.03
CA ARG A 545 -16.25 -12.81 11.10
C ARG A 545 -15.75 -12.96 9.67
N MET A 546 -16.68 -13.23 8.76
CA MET A 546 -16.41 -13.05 7.33
C MET A 546 -16.54 -11.57 6.98
N GLU A 547 -15.47 -10.96 6.51
CA GLU A 547 -15.50 -9.68 5.82
C GLU A 547 -15.94 -9.92 4.37
N VAL A 548 -17.08 -9.33 4.01
CA VAL A 548 -17.73 -9.56 2.71
C VAL A 548 -17.65 -8.28 1.88
N TRP A 549 -16.71 -8.24 0.93
CA TRP A 549 -16.57 -7.15 -0.02
C TRP A 549 -17.65 -7.24 -1.11
N ASN A 550 -17.80 -8.43 -1.68
CA ASN A 550 -18.83 -8.73 -2.68
C ASN A 550 -19.12 -10.24 -2.71
N GLY A 551 -19.94 -10.68 -3.67
CA GLY A 551 -20.30 -12.11 -3.78
C GLY A 551 -19.13 -13.04 -4.14
N LEU A 552 -18.03 -12.51 -4.69
CA LEU A 552 -16.86 -13.25 -5.15
C LEU A 552 -15.67 -13.12 -4.20
N HIS A 553 -15.53 -12.00 -3.48
CA HIS A 553 -14.45 -11.79 -2.52
C HIS A 553 -15.00 -11.72 -1.09
N GLN A 554 -14.64 -12.74 -0.31
CA GLN A 554 -14.87 -12.83 1.13
C GLN A 554 -13.62 -13.36 1.82
N GLU A 555 -13.35 -12.88 3.02
CA GLU A 555 -12.18 -13.29 3.81
C GLU A 555 -12.50 -13.28 5.31
N VAL A 556 -11.71 -14.00 6.10
CA VAL A 556 -11.86 -13.99 7.56
C VAL A 556 -11.24 -12.71 8.10
N SER A 557 -11.89 -12.04 9.05
CA SER A 557 -11.36 -10.83 9.67
C SER A 557 -9.94 -11.05 10.22
N GLN A 558 -9.10 -10.03 10.07
CA GLN A 558 -7.66 -10.04 10.37
C GLN A 558 -6.80 -10.89 9.42
N PHE A 559 -7.39 -11.55 8.43
CA PHE A 559 -6.66 -12.34 7.44
C PHE A 559 -6.74 -11.74 6.05
N SER A 560 -5.66 -11.97 5.31
CA SER A 560 -5.60 -11.89 3.86
C SER A 560 -5.38 -13.28 3.30
N TYR A 561 -5.57 -13.50 1.99
CA TYR A 561 -5.30 -14.81 1.40
C TYR A 561 -4.71 -14.73 0.00
N LEU A 562 -3.86 -15.70 -0.31
CA LEU A 562 -3.33 -15.90 -1.66
C LEU A 562 -4.39 -16.57 -2.54
N LYS A 563 -4.90 -17.72 -2.10
CA LYS A 563 -5.83 -18.58 -2.81
C LYS A 563 -6.52 -19.52 -1.83
N GLY A 564 -7.64 -20.10 -2.24
CA GLY A 564 -8.34 -21.16 -1.50
C GLY A 564 -9.69 -20.69 -0.99
N ILE A 565 -10.45 -21.62 -0.43
CA ILE A 565 -11.71 -21.35 0.25
C ILE A 565 -11.39 -21.30 1.74
N TRP A 566 -11.47 -20.10 2.31
CA TRP A 566 -11.21 -19.84 3.73
C TRP A 566 -12.49 -19.34 4.38
N LYS A 567 -12.97 -20.07 5.39
CA LYS A 567 -14.24 -19.78 6.06
C LYS A 567 -14.14 -20.03 7.55
N LEU A 568 -15.10 -19.48 8.29
CA LEU A 568 -15.37 -19.86 9.66
C LEU A 568 -16.41 -20.99 9.68
N GLU A 569 -16.04 -22.15 10.22
CA GLU A 569 -16.91 -23.32 10.37
C GLU A 569 -16.75 -23.86 11.78
N GLU A 570 -17.85 -23.98 12.54
CA GLU A 570 -17.83 -24.50 13.93
C GLU A 570 -16.84 -23.75 14.85
N ASP A 571 -16.77 -22.43 14.72
CA ASP A 571 -15.83 -21.56 15.46
C ASP A 571 -14.34 -21.88 15.19
N GLU A 572 -14.03 -22.51 14.05
CA GLU A 572 -12.69 -22.82 13.56
C GLU A 572 -12.44 -22.17 12.20
N LEU A 573 -11.18 -21.90 11.87
CA LEU A 573 -10.80 -21.54 10.49
C LEU A 573 -10.74 -22.82 9.64
N SER A 574 -11.61 -22.90 8.63
CA SER A 574 -11.68 -23.97 7.66
C SER A 574 -11.02 -23.54 6.36
N GLY A 575 -9.98 -24.29 5.94
CA GLY A 575 -9.24 -24.05 4.72
C GLY A 575 -9.32 -25.23 3.77
N SER A 576 -9.70 -24.98 2.51
CA SER A 576 -9.73 -26.01 1.47
C SER A 576 -9.25 -25.46 0.14
N CYS A 577 -8.42 -26.23 -0.58
CA CYS A 577 -7.98 -25.88 -1.93
C CYS A 577 -7.60 -27.13 -2.74
N CYS A 578 -7.86 -27.11 -4.04
CA CYS A 578 -7.52 -28.22 -4.94
C CYS A 578 -6.02 -28.32 -5.23
N ASP A 579 -5.30 -27.18 -5.30
CA ASP A 579 -3.88 -27.13 -5.64
C ASP A 579 -3.05 -26.56 -4.49
N PHE A 580 -3.13 -25.25 -4.24
CA PHE A 580 -2.43 -24.55 -3.18
C PHE A 580 -3.33 -23.46 -2.62
N GLY A 581 -3.68 -23.55 -1.35
CA GLY A 581 -4.41 -22.51 -0.64
C GLY A 581 -3.57 -22.00 0.52
N GLU A 582 -3.47 -20.68 0.65
CA GLU A 582 -2.79 -20.05 1.78
C GLU A 582 -3.57 -18.81 2.26
N ALA A 583 -3.63 -18.62 3.58
CA ALA A 583 -4.17 -17.43 4.24
C ALA A 583 -3.18 -16.93 5.31
N TYR A 584 -3.10 -15.61 5.49
CA TYR A 584 -2.06 -14.94 6.27
C TYR A 584 -2.62 -13.87 7.20
N THR A 585 -1.98 -13.71 8.36
CA THR A 585 -2.23 -12.65 9.34
C THR A 585 -0.93 -12.25 10.04
N GLY A 586 -0.89 -11.10 10.70
CA GLY A 586 0.31 -10.57 11.34
C GLY A 586 0.99 -9.46 10.54
N ALA A 587 1.90 -8.72 11.19
CA ALA A 587 2.67 -7.69 10.51
C ALA A 587 3.86 -8.26 9.72
N HIS A 588 4.16 -7.66 8.57
CA HIS A 588 5.25 -8.07 7.67
C HIS A 588 6.66 -7.90 8.28
N ASP A 589 6.78 -7.08 9.32
CA ASP A 589 8.04 -6.71 9.98
C ASP A 589 8.31 -7.50 11.27
N TRP A 590 7.45 -8.45 11.63
CA TRP A 590 7.66 -9.33 12.79
C TRP A 590 8.97 -10.09 12.68
N LYS A 591 9.85 -9.86 13.66
CA LYS A 591 11.14 -10.53 13.80
C LYS A 591 10.95 -11.82 14.60
N ASP A 592 11.43 -11.88 15.83
CA ASP A 592 11.49 -13.15 16.55
C ASP A 592 10.19 -13.40 17.33
N TYR A 593 9.59 -14.58 17.16
CA TYR A 593 8.33 -14.97 17.80
C TYR A 593 8.19 -16.48 17.98
N THR A 594 7.21 -16.87 18.79
CA THR A 594 6.64 -18.22 18.80
C THR A 594 5.26 -18.19 18.15
N TYR A 595 4.93 -19.24 17.42
CA TYR A 595 3.64 -19.39 16.73
C TYR A 595 3.15 -20.82 16.91
N GLU A 596 1.99 -20.99 17.55
CA GLU A 596 1.38 -22.27 17.84
C GLU A 596 -0.05 -22.33 17.30
N VAL A 597 -0.43 -23.46 16.71
CA VAL A 597 -1.76 -23.70 16.15
C VAL A 597 -2.14 -25.15 16.37
N THR A 598 -3.43 -25.40 16.62
CA THR A 598 -4.01 -26.74 16.57
C THR A 598 -4.66 -26.97 15.21
N LEU A 599 -4.22 -28.03 14.52
CA LEU A 599 -4.71 -28.46 13.23
C LEU A 599 -5.63 -29.68 13.39
N ILE A 600 -6.66 -29.76 12.57
CA ILE A 600 -7.56 -30.91 12.46
C ILE A 600 -7.64 -31.30 10.98
N PRO A 601 -6.76 -32.20 10.50
CA PRO A 601 -6.78 -32.69 9.13
C PRO A 601 -8.12 -33.38 8.82
N LYS A 602 -8.88 -32.88 7.85
CA LYS A 602 -10.16 -33.51 7.46
C LYS A 602 -9.97 -34.45 6.28
N ILE A 603 -9.29 -33.99 5.22
CA ILE A 603 -9.07 -34.72 3.96
C ILE A 603 -7.71 -34.35 3.36
N GLY A 604 -7.08 -35.24 2.60
CA GLY A 604 -5.83 -34.98 1.90
C GLY A 604 -4.60 -35.08 2.80
N ASP A 605 -3.40 -34.89 2.23
CA ASP A 605 -2.16 -35.26 2.90
C ASP A 605 -1.26 -34.09 3.32
N PHE A 606 -1.65 -32.85 3.03
CA PHE A 606 -0.80 -31.68 3.24
C PHE A 606 -1.52 -30.60 4.06
N HIS A 607 -1.22 -30.59 5.37
CA HIS A 607 -1.83 -29.71 6.37
C HIS A 607 -0.73 -28.93 7.08
N ARG A 608 -0.64 -27.62 6.83
CA ARG A 608 0.53 -26.83 7.20
C ARG A 608 0.16 -25.53 7.89
N ILE A 609 1.13 -25.02 8.63
CA ILE A 609 1.21 -23.64 9.10
C ILE A 609 2.41 -22.96 8.43
N ASN A 610 2.27 -21.67 8.14
CA ASN A 610 3.28 -20.82 7.52
C ASN A 610 3.81 -19.81 8.52
N PHE A 611 5.09 -19.48 8.41
CA PHE A 611 5.74 -18.49 9.26
C PHE A 611 6.87 -17.80 8.48
N ARG A 612 7.27 -16.61 8.96
CA ARG A 612 8.11 -15.66 8.22
C ARG A 612 7.59 -15.43 6.79
N VAL A 613 6.28 -15.31 6.64
CA VAL A 613 5.64 -15.07 5.35
C VAL A 613 5.95 -13.63 4.93
N GLN A 614 6.70 -13.49 3.85
CA GLN A 614 7.03 -12.23 3.20
C GLN A 614 6.19 -11.99 1.93
N GLY A 615 5.28 -12.92 1.63
CA GLY A 615 4.38 -12.93 0.49
C GLY A 615 4.14 -14.36 -0.03
N ALA A 616 3.47 -14.46 -1.16
CA ALA A 616 2.98 -15.71 -1.74
C ALA A 616 4.07 -16.72 -2.13
N ILE A 617 5.29 -16.24 -2.42
CA ILE A 617 6.38 -17.09 -2.90
C ILE A 617 7.60 -17.11 -1.96
N ARG A 618 7.49 -16.46 -0.79
CA ARG A 618 8.58 -16.31 0.19
C ARG A 618 8.07 -16.56 1.60
N SER A 619 8.29 -17.75 2.12
CA SER A 619 7.88 -18.16 3.46
C SER A 619 8.61 -19.41 3.91
N TYR A 620 8.48 -19.75 5.20
CA TYR A 620 8.65 -21.12 5.65
C TYR A 620 7.29 -21.75 5.92
N ALA A 621 7.23 -23.08 5.90
CA ALA A 621 6.07 -23.83 6.37
C ALA A 621 6.49 -25.04 7.20
N ALA A 622 5.68 -25.40 8.18
CA ALA A 622 5.79 -26.65 8.92
C ALA A 622 4.43 -27.37 8.88
N GLY A 623 4.42 -28.67 8.68
CA GLY A 623 3.14 -29.37 8.64
C GLY A 623 3.20 -30.88 8.49
N LEU A 624 2.01 -31.46 8.63
CA LEU A 624 1.75 -32.87 8.46
C LEU A 624 1.84 -33.22 6.98
N ALA A 625 2.54 -34.31 6.68
CA ALA A 625 2.85 -34.74 5.33
C ALA A 625 2.66 -36.26 5.16
N PRO A 626 2.59 -36.77 3.91
CA PRO A 626 2.47 -38.20 3.64
C PRO A 626 3.53 -39.05 4.34
N GLY A 627 3.16 -40.29 4.67
CA GLY A 627 4.08 -41.25 5.28
C GLY A 627 4.32 -41.03 6.77
N ASN A 628 3.37 -40.40 7.48
CA ASN A 628 3.46 -40.10 8.91
C ASN A 628 4.70 -39.25 9.23
N LYS A 629 4.80 -38.08 8.60
CA LYS A 629 5.90 -37.15 8.81
C LYS A 629 5.41 -35.78 9.23
N LEU A 630 6.26 -35.11 10.01
CA LEU A 630 6.26 -33.67 10.19
C LEU A 630 7.41 -33.09 9.37
N VAL A 631 7.13 -32.11 8.52
CA VAL A 631 8.12 -31.59 7.56
C VAL A 631 8.24 -30.08 7.67
N LEU A 632 9.48 -29.59 7.65
CA LEU A 632 9.85 -28.19 7.54
C LEU A 632 10.21 -27.89 6.07
N TYR A 633 9.62 -26.82 5.52
CA TYR A 633 9.80 -26.38 4.15
C TYR A 633 10.27 -24.92 4.08
N LYS A 634 10.95 -24.57 2.98
CA LYS A 634 11.17 -23.19 2.53
C LYS A 634 10.47 -22.99 1.20
N ASN A 635 9.79 -21.87 1.04
CA ASN A 635 9.23 -21.40 -0.23
C ASN A 635 10.12 -20.29 -0.78
N ASP A 636 10.76 -20.55 -1.92
CA ASP A 636 11.57 -19.59 -2.68
C ASP A 636 11.12 -19.61 -4.15
N ASN A 637 9.84 -19.31 -4.39
CA ASN A 637 9.10 -19.58 -5.64
C ASN A 637 8.85 -21.08 -5.88
N GLY A 638 8.43 -21.77 -4.83
CA GLY A 638 8.20 -23.20 -4.79
C GLY A 638 8.66 -23.78 -3.46
N TYR A 639 7.90 -24.72 -2.90
CA TYR A 639 8.26 -25.35 -1.63
C TYR A 639 9.28 -26.45 -1.82
N ARG A 640 10.39 -26.38 -1.07
CA ARG A 640 11.38 -27.43 -0.92
C ARG A 640 11.51 -27.87 0.53
N VAL A 641 11.78 -29.15 0.74
CA VAL A 641 11.99 -29.73 2.08
C VAL A 641 13.34 -29.27 2.63
N LEU A 642 13.35 -28.81 3.88
CA LEU A 642 14.55 -28.49 4.65
C LEU A 642 14.91 -29.60 5.64
N ALA A 643 13.90 -30.12 6.34
CA ALA A 643 14.03 -31.19 7.33
C ALA A 643 12.70 -31.92 7.49
N GLU A 644 12.76 -33.17 7.91
CA GLU A 644 11.58 -34.00 8.18
C GLU A 644 11.85 -34.95 9.34
N GLU A 645 10.82 -35.27 10.11
CA GLU A 645 10.87 -36.28 11.16
C GLU A 645 9.61 -37.15 11.20
N GLY A 646 9.73 -38.33 11.80
CA GLY A 646 8.61 -39.24 11.99
C GLY A 646 7.56 -38.66 12.94
N PHE A 647 6.31 -38.60 12.50
CA PHE A 647 5.18 -38.10 13.29
C PHE A 647 3.87 -38.76 12.84
N VAL A 648 3.33 -39.65 13.67
CA VAL A 648 2.12 -40.41 13.32
C VAL A 648 0.89 -39.51 13.39
N TRP A 649 0.16 -39.43 12.28
CA TRP A 649 -1.06 -38.63 12.21
C TRP A 649 -2.15 -39.31 11.36
N CYS A 650 -3.41 -38.95 11.59
CA CYS A 650 -4.55 -39.38 10.79
C CYS A 650 -5.67 -38.34 10.79
N HIS A 651 -6.56 -38.41 9.80
CA HIS A 651 -7.69 -37.47 9.68
C HIS A 651 -8.63 -37.53 10.88
N GLY A 652 -9.23 -36.38 11.21
CA GLY A 652 -10.19 -36.19 12.29
C GLY A 652 -9.58 -35.99 13.67
N ASN A 653 -8.28 -36.22 13.84
CA ASN A 653 -7.58 -36.00 15.11
C ASN A 653 -6.98 -34.59 15.19
N GLU A 654 -6.80 -34.11 16.42
CA GLU A 654 -6.14 -32.83 16.70
C GLU A 654 -4.63 -33.00 16.83
N TYR A 655 -3.89 -32.04 16.26
CA TYR A 655 -2.44 -31.96 16.34
C TYR A 655 -2.02 -30.52 16.61
N THR A 656 -1.23 -30.30 17.66
CA THR A 656 -0.70 -28.97 17.96
C THR A 656 0.69 -28.84 17.38
N LEU A 657 0.86 -27.91 16.45
CA LEU A 657 2.15 -27.55 15.89
C LEU A 657 2.59 -26.21 16.44
N LYS A 658 3.85 -26.14 16.88
CA LYS A 658 4.48 -24.89 17.31
C LYS A 658 5.78 -24.68 16.57
N VAL A 659 6.03 -23.44 16.16
CA VAL A 659 7.33 -22.99 15.66
C VAL A 659 7.90 -21.91 16.57
N GLU A 660 9.20 -21.92 16.73
CA GLU A 660 9.97 -20.88 17.41
C GLU A 660 11.02 -20.37 16.45
N VAL A 661 11.03 -19.06 16.20
CA VAL A 661 11.96 -18.44 15.27
C VAL A 661 12.75 -17.33 15.95
N LYS A 662 14.08 -17.40 15.83
CA LYS A 662 15.01 -16.38 16.36
C LYS A 662 16.17 -16.18 15.39
N GLY A 663 16.19 -15.04 14.71
CA GLY A 663 17.08 -14.83 13.58
C GLY A 663 16.96 -15.99 12.56
N PRO A 664 18.06 -16.65 12.16
CA PRO A 664 18.02 -17.78 11.23
C PRO A 664 17.67 -19.14 11.87
N GLU A 665 17.49 -19.19 13.19
CA GLU A 665 17.18 -20.43 13.92
C GLU A 665 15.69 -20.72 13.92
N ILE A 666 15.33 -21.96 13.61
CA ILE A 666 13.96 -22.48 13.52
C ILE A 666 13.87 -23.74 14.36
N ARG A 667 12.90 -23.81 15.27
CA ARG A 667 12.53 -25.03 16.00
C ARG A 667 11.08 -25.35 15.72
N VAL A 668 10.78 -26.63 15.45
CA VAL A 668 9.42 -27.12 15.19
C VAL A 668 9.08 -28.19 16.22
N PHE A 669 7.89 -28.05 16.80
CA PHE A 669 7.36 -28.94 17.81
C PHE A 669 6.06 -29.56 17.32
N GLY A 670 5.86 -30.84 17.61
CA GLY A 670 4.60 -31.56 17.42
C GLY A 670 4.10 -32.08 18.76
N ASN A 671 2.89 -31.67 19.15
CA ASN A 671 2.27 -32.01 20.44
C ASN A 671 3.17 -31.70 21.65
N GLY A 672 3.91 -30.59 21.59
CA GLY A 672 4.80 -30.11 22.65
C GLY A 672 6.21 -30.71 22.67
N GLU A 673 6.49 -31.74 21.86
CA GLU A 673 7.84 -32.31 21.71
C GLU A 673 8.60 -31.59 20.59
N GLN A 674 9.86 -31.20 20.85
CA GLN A 674 10.72 -30.62 19.82
C GLN A 674 11.19 -31.73 18.87
N LEU A 675 10.76 -31.67 17.61
CA LEU A 675 11.07 -32.69 16.61
C LEU A 675 12.14 -32.22 15.63
N ILE A 676 12.11 -30.94 15.24
CA ILE A 676 13.06 -30.37 14.28
C ILE A 676 13.76 -29.16 14.91
N ALA A 677 15.08 -29.10 14.74
CA ALA A 677 15.88 -27.90 14.98
C ALA A 677 16.74 -27.64 13.73
N PHE A 678 16.59 -26.46 13.14
CA PHE A 678 17.21 -26.10 11.87
C PHE A 678 17.77 -24.67 11.93
N THR A 679 18.88 -24.42 11.24
CA THR A 679 19.43 -23.07 11.07
C THR A 679 19.58 -22.81 9.58
N ASP A 680 18.82 -21.85 9.05
CA ASP A 680 18.95 -21.48 7.64
C ASP A 680 20.17 -20.59 7.44
N LYS A 681 21.16 -21.12 6.72
CA LYS A 681 22.42 -20.43 6.42
C LYS A 681 22.43 -19.81 5.02
N ASP A 682 21.36 -20.00 4.25
CA ASP A 682 21.28 -19.61 2.85
C ASP A 682 20.09 -18.67 2.64
N SER A 683 20.35 -17.37 2.75
CA SER A 683 19.36 -16.30 2.61
C SER A 683 18.14 -16.51 3.53
N PRO A 684 18.32 -16.48 4.86
CA PRO A 684 17.23 -16.71 5.81
C PRO A 684 16.16 -15.61 5.74
N TYR A 685 14.88 -15.98 5.89
CA TYR A 685 13.82 -14.99 6.07
C TYR A 685 13.77 -14.55 7.54
N LEU A 686 14.13 -13.29 7.78
CA LEU A 686 14.31 -12.71 9.13
C LEU A 686 13.14 -11.84 9.58
N THR A 687 12.10 -11.72 8.76
CA THR A 687 10.84 -11.05 9.09
C THR A 687 9.68 -11.79 8.43
N GLY A 688 8.46 -11.57 8.92
CA GLY A 688 7.26 -11.90 8.17
C GLY A 688 6.10 -12.38 9.02
N GLN A 689 4.94 -12.40 8.37
CA GLN A 689 3.66 -12.77 8.90
C GLN A 689 3.60 -14.27 9.24
N VAL A 690 2.48 -14.71 9.80
CA VAL A 690 2.13 -16.12 9.99
C VAL A 690 0.95 -16.49 9.11
N GLY A 691 0.68 -17.78 8.94
CA GLY A 691 -0.44 -18.21 8.12
C GLY A 691 -0.73 -19.70 8.18
N MET A 692 -1.69 -20.12 7.37
CA MET A 692 -2.15 -21.49 7.24
C MET A 692 -2.14 -21.89 5.77
N SER A 693 -1.84 -23.15 5.49
CA SER A 693 -1.88 -23.65 4.12
C SER A 693 -2.34 -25.09 3.98
N VAL A 694 -3.08 -25.33 2.89
CA VAL A 694 -3.63 -26.64 2.48
C VAL A 694 -3.36 -26.87 1.00
N PHE A 695 -2.79 -28.03 0.68
CA PHE A 695 -2.25 -28.31 -0.66
C PHE A 695 -2.82 -29.63 -1.21
N GLU A 696 -2.83 -29.78 -2.53
CA GLU A 696 -3.17 -31.01 -3.25
C GLU A 696 -4.51 -31.64 -2.82
N GLY A 697 -5.56 -30.83 -2.79
CA GLY A 697 -6.91 -31.28 -2.44
C GLY A 697 -7.14 -31.47 -0.93
N SER A 698 -6.24 -30.94 -0.10
CA SER A 698 -6.38 -31.02 1.35
C SER A 698 -7.43 -30.06 1.91
N HIS A 699 -8.06 -30.49 2.99
CA HIS A 699 -8.97 -29.69 3.82
C HIS A 699 -8.56 -29.85 5.27
N CYS A 700 -8.28 -28.73 5.94
CA CYS A 700 -7.90 -28.67 7.34
C CYS A 700 -8.76 -27.64 8.08
N HIS A 701 -9.08 -27.93 9.34
CA HIS A 701 -9.53 -26.92 10.28
C HIS A 701 -8.36 -26.48 11.18
N TYR A 702 -8.39 -25.23 11.62
CA TYR A 702 -7.39 -24.62 12.48
C TYR A 702 -8.06 -23.91 13.65
N LYS A 703 -7.50 -24.05 14.86
CA LYS A 703 -7.93 -23.35 16.07
C LYS A 703 -6.78 -23.13 17.05
N ASN A 704 -7.08 -22.44 18.16
CA ASN A 704 -6.14 -22.16 19.23
C ASN A 704 -4.84 -21.51 18.71
N VAL A 705 -4.97 -20.46 17.92
CA VAL A 705 -3.80 -19.75 17.36
C VAL A 705 -3.20 -18.89 18.46
N VAL A 706 -1.92 -19.12 18.78
CA VAL A 706 -1.18 -18.40 19.80
C VAL A 706 0.08 -17.81 19.18
N ILE A 707 0.27 -16.51 19.38
CA ILE A 707 1.49 -15.77 19.02
C ILE A 707 2.14 -15.30 20.31
N GLY A 708 3.41 -15.62 20.49
CA GLY A 708 4.16 -15.26 21.69
C GLY A 708 5.55 -14.71 21.40
N ARG A 709 6.21 -14.21 22.44
CA ARG A 709 7.58 -13.71 22.38
C ARG A 709 8.57 -14.87 22.20
N ALA A 710 9.61 -14.66 21.39
CA ALA A 710 10.74 -15.59 21.33
C ALA A 710 11.54 -15.61 22.64
N PHE A 711 12.26 -16.71 22.86
CA PHE A 711 13.08 -16.99 24.05
C PHE A 711 14.29 -16.08 24.22
#